data_AF-A0A944AWS6-F1
#
_entry.id   AF-A0A944AWS6-F1
#
_cell.length_a   1.000
_cell.length_b   1.000
_cell.length_c   1.000
_cell.angle_alpha   90.00
_cell.angle_beta   90.00
_cell.angle_gamma   90.00
#
_symmetry.space_group_name_H-M   'P 1'
#
loop_
_entity.id
_entity.type
_entity.pdbx_description
1 polymer ?
#
loop_
_entity_poly.entity_id
_entity_poly.type
_entity_poly.pdbx_seq_one_letter_code
_entity_poly.pdbx_strand_id
1 'polypeptide(L)'
;EVYRSENSNSSYSSIFYIEKLNRKEKVNLFKKFIEGAASTLTPEEEKNQIELSLIDSFDLEKYYPSDSSSALNVRCCAGDNYKIYKNSSGNVYSFSPFWNREISFSEKLGEKNILESYSPLYIDNDMVKLVSPYNTKTYIFDKTGKLLRTESLVIPDSKIYFIGFTDTGLPLYYDFGKNYFNAKLIKAGYEGQALKEYTFVQGLQGSRKTGNNGDYWIERYEATCVYNNDGELVKVIFKSEESDSDHHIAFVDKENNFLTYNMYGNTIVKYNYDGKKIWSADLPEVCKNTYLFGYRDGILYFQDSKGTVIRVKDPEAKLPAELEKLVQLNQTLKDVNSRSKNAECYKQIADIYLVNNGISAAYEYLKKYLEYSPADSKAREQMLNCELALAKESAAEHAAKAIELYEEYGEETADEEYKAAMKILEKYRKYFPQDEELLGIYNDLKKSLGSDVVAKPVPSLEVMSVELGVLFPALMNVYACEPSGVLKVKNNSKETIKNVELSAYIRKYMDFGSASDIVAEIKPGDTVEIPIKTVLNSEVMKVNENVNLQMQLTLTWNEKNLQKKQVITRPVTMYKKSAIVWSDTSMLSCFILPNDKSVASFAFNTIVINERKVLSHNISNGILICNAVGKLPVKYIPDPVAPVSEQLGNEYAVDTVRLPFETLKLKGGDCDDLTTLLCSLMESAGISTALITTSGHIFMAFNTGKAYNSVWNNLPDGYAALEVDGEAWIPVEVTACNNGFMKAWKTACDTLMNEDFEFIPVSDAMLRYQSVSVEESEEKLLNGNISVEEKMLNENCFNEITAMFVKASPVSEEECNDADELNGIAEIYFELNDIENSIRTLLKAYKIDSRNKAVVSNLSGLFKLKGDEINSGKYSKIAESLSGTEKSGKNNDSRKGRGDDKNSIAMERLSRTGDGVRIRGKNGVLKRARPVSSSIGGATVTQKSVQTASSRADEKNTFEWKK
;
A
#
# COMPACT_ATOMS: atom_id res chain seq x y z
N GLU A 1 -40.47 -5.15 -32.25
CA GLU A 1 -40.21 -4.75 -33.65
C GLU A 1 -40.75 -3.37 -34.02
N VAL A 2 -41.79 -2.84 -33.35
CA VAL A 2 -42.39 -1.54 -33.75
C VAL A 2 -41.57 -0.29 -33.36
N TYR A 3 -40.54 -0.38 -32.51
CA TYR A 3 -39.66 0.76 -32.18
C TYR A 3 -38.19 0.39 -32.36
N ARG A 4 -37.80 0.09 -33.59
CA ARG A 4 -36.41 0.24 -34.04
C ARG A 4 -36.34 1.57 -34.79
N SER A 5 -36.23 2.70 -34.07
CA SER A 5 -35.80 3.95 -34.69
C SER A 5 -34.27 3.93 -34.75
N GLU A 6 -33.77 3.93 -35.98
CA GLU A 6 -32.37 4.10 -36.34
C GLU A 6 -31.99 5.55 -36.05
N ASN A 7 -31.43 5.82 -34.85
CA ASN A 7 -30.47 6.89 -34.54
C ASN A 7 -30.58 7.30 -33.06
N SER A 8 -29.91 6.56 -32.17
CA SER A 8 -29.37 7.14 -30.92
C SER A 8 -28.42 6.14 -30.26
N ASN A 9 -27.18 6.54 -30.02
CA ASN A 9 -26.17 5.74 -29.30
C ASN A 9 -26.56 5.43 -27.83
N SER A 10 -27.69 5.95 -27.33
CA SER A 10 -28.21 5.72 -25.96
C SER A 10 -29.10 4.47 -25.83
N SER A 11 -29.62 3.93 -26.94
CA SER A 11 -30.66 2.89 -26.97
C SER A 11 -30.19 1.45 -26.70
N TYR A 12 -28.88 1.19 -26.73
CA TYR A 12 -28.33 -0.15 -26.45
C TYR A 12 -28.54 -0.61 -25.00
N SER A 13 -28.65 0.32 -24.05
CA SER A 13 -28.82 0.00 -22.63
C SER A 13 -30.23 -0.54 -22.34
N SER A 14 -31.27 0.13 -22.85
CA SER A 14 -32.69 -0.20 -22.65
C SER A 14 -33.05 -1.61 -23.13
N ILE A 15 -32.53 -2.00 -24.30
CA ILE A 15 -32.80 -3.29 -24.97
C ILE A 15 -32.25 -4.47 -24.17
N PHE A 16 -31.05 -4.32 -23.60
CA PHE A 16 -30.43 -5.33 -22.73
C PHE A 16 -31.26 -5.63 -21.46
N TYR A 17 -32.04 -4.66 -20.97
CA TYR A 17 -32.84 -4.82 -19.74
C TYR A 17 -34.17 -5.54 -19.99
N ILE A 18 -34.81 -5.33 -21.14
CA ILE A 18 -36.03 -6.07 -21.49
C ILE A 18 -35.71 -7.56 -21.57
N GLU A 19 -34.57 -7.97 -22.13
CA GLU A 19 -34.22 -9.38 -22.26
C GLU A 19 -34.21 -10.14 -20.93
N LYS A 20 -33.83 -9.47 -19.83
CA LYS A 20 -33.78 -10.05 -18.47
C LYS A 20 -35.14 -10.19 -17.78
N LEU A 21 -36.19 -9.53 -18.26
CA LEU A 21 -37.54 -9.66 -17.70
C LEU A 21 -38.15 -11.03 -18.04
N ASN A 22 -38.93 -11.59 -17.12
CA ASN A 22 -39.68 -12.80 -17.39
C ASN A 22 -40.85 -12.53 -18.37
N ARG A 23 -41.42 -13.58 -18.94
CA ARG A 23 -42.46 -13.46 -19.98
C ARG A 23 -43.71 -12.68 -19.49
N LYS A 24 -44.09 -12.84 -18.22
CA LYS A 24 -45.27 -12.18 -17.64
C LYS A 24 -45.03 -10.67 -17.49
N GLU A 25 -43.84 -10.29 -17.03
CA GLU A 25 -43.39 -8.90 -16.92
C GLU A 25 -43.30 -8.22 -18.28
N LYS A 26 -42.75 -8.90 -19.29
CA LYS A 26 -42.68 -8.40 -20.68
C LYS A 26 -44.07 -8.08 -21.25
N VAL A 27 -45.03 -8.97 -21.03
CA VAL A 27 -46.42 -8.76 -21.48
C VAL A 27 -47.10 -7.62 -20.72
N ASN A 28 -46.89 -7.52 -19.40
CA ASN A 28 -47.46 -6.44 -18.61
C ASN A 28 -46.88 -5.07 -19.00
N LEU A 29 -45.55 -5.00 -19.18
CA LEU A 29 -44.84 -3.83 -19.69
C LEU A 29 -45.41 -3.41 -21.05
N PHE A 30 -45.55 -4.35 -21.99
CA PHE A 30 -46.08 -4.06 -23.32
C PHE A 30 -47.52 -3.52 -23.29
N LYS A 31 -48.39 -4.09 -22.45
CA LYS A 31 -49.76 -3.58 -22.24
C LYS A 31 -49.75 -2.14 -21.72
N LYS A 32 -48.92 -1.85 -20.72
CA LYS A 32 -48.79 -0.50 -20.15
C LYS A 32 -48.26 0.53 -21.15
N PHE A 33 -47.33 0.12 -22.03
CA PHE A 33 -46.87 0.95 -23.14
C PHE A 33 -48.00 1.25 -24.14
N ILE A 34 -48.86 0.28 -24.45
CA ILE A 34 -50.03 0.52 -25.32
C ILE A 34 -51.04 1.45 -24.64
N GLU A 35 -51.33 1.25 -23.35
CA GLU A 35 -52.21 2.12 -22.55
C GLU A 35 -51.70 3.57 -22.55
N GLY A 36 -50.40 3.78 -22.31
CA GLY A 36 -49.78 5.11 -22.32
C GLY A 36 -49.77 5.76 -23.70
N ALA A 37 -49.51 5.00 -24.76
CA ALA A 37 -49.56 5.53 -26.13
C ALA A 37 -50.98 6.00 -26.48
N ALA A 38 -52.01 5.24 -26.06
CA ALA A 38 -53.41 5.60 -26.28
C ALA A 38 -53.84 6.89 -25.54
N SER A 39 -53.30 7.17 -24.34
CA SER A 39 -53.65 8.38 -23.58
C SER A 39 -53.02 9.67 -24.11
N THR A 40 -52.00 9.55 -24.96
CA THR A 40 -51.20 10.69 -25.47
C THR A 40 -51.67 11.16 -26.86
N LEU A 41 -52.55 10.41 -27.51
CA LEU A 41 -53.16 10.72 -28.81
C LEU A 41 -54.28 11.77 -28.67
N THR A 42 -53.93 13.00 -28.32
CA THR A 42 -54.80 14.16 -28.52
C THR A 42 -54.04 15.25 -29.29
N PRO A 43 -54.56 15.75 -30.42
CA PRO A 43 -53.94 16.84 -31.18
C PRO A 43 -53.75 18.10 -30.32
N GLU A 44 -52.64 18.80 -30.54
CA GLU A 44 -52.16 19.98 -29.82
C GLU A 44 -53.14 21.16 -29.83
N GLU A 45 -53.24 21.86 -28.70
CA GLU A 45 -53.49 23.30 -28.71
C GLU A 45 -52.14 24.03 -28.65
N GLU A 46 -52.03 25.10 -29.43
CA GLU A 46 -50.80 25.87 -29.67
C GLU A 46 -50.14 26.42 -28.39
N LYS A 47 -48.80 26.38 -28.43
CA LYS A 47 -47.83 27.36 -27.91
C LYS A 47 -48.17 28.06 -26.59
N ASN A 48 -47.40 27.73 -25.57
CA ASN A 48 -46.88 28.73 -24.64
C ASN A 48 -45.39 28.46 -24.41
N GLN A 49 -44.56 28.96 -25.32
CA GLN A 49 -43.16 29.22 -25.01
C GLN A 49 -43.15 30.43 -24.07
N ILE A 50 -42.92 30.20 -22.79
CA ILE A 50 -42.99 31.23 -21.75
C ILE A 50 -41.57 31.70 -21.43
N GLU A 51 -41.41 32.99 -21.10
CA GLU A 51 -40.15 33.50 -20.58
C GLU A 51 -40.03 33.21 -19.08
N LEU A 52 -38.96 32.50 -18.70
CA LEU A 52 -38.66 32.28 -17.29
C LEU A 52 -38.19 33.56 -16.61
N SER A 53 -38.70 33.81 -15.41
CA SER A 53 -38.38 35.01 -14.64
C SER A 53 -37.29 34.75 -13.61
N LEU A 54 -36.18 35.50 -13.71
CA LEU A 54 -35.09 35.47 -12.75
C LEU A 54 -35.57 36.02 -11.39
N ILE A 55 -35.35 35.24 -10.33
CA ILE A 55 -35.55 35.70 -8.95
C ILE A 55 -34.30 36.42 -8.48
N ASP A 56 -33.11 35.82 -8.64
CA ASP A 56 -31.78 36.39 -8.33
C ASP A 56 -30.64 35.38 -8.59
N SER A 57 -29.39 35.77 -8.28
CA SER A 57 -28.22 34.90 -8.24
C SER A 57 -27.28 35.24 -7.07
N PHE A 58 -26.62 34.23 -6.48
CA PHE A 58 -25.68 34.39 -5.36
C PHE A 58 -24.60 33.28 -5.37
N ASP A 59 -23.43 33.54 -4.78
CA ASP A 59 -22.27 32.64 -4.82
C ASP A 59 -22.27 31.64 -3.63
N LEU A 60 -22.21 30.32 -3.88
CA LEU A 60 -22.05 29.30 -2.84
C LEU A 60 -20.59 29.00 -2.47
N GLU A 61 -19.59 29.21 -3.34
CA GLU A 61 -18.21 28.73 -3.08
C GLU A 61 -17.59 29.37 -1.82
N LYS A 62 -18.05 30.56 -1.44
CA LYS A 62 -17.69 31.21 -0.17
C LYS A 62 -18.14 30.47 1.09
N TYR A 63 -19.06 29.51 0.97
CA TYR A 63 -19.71 28.83 2.10
C TYR A 63 -19.40 27.33 2.17
N TYR A 64 -18.69 26.78 1.17
CA TYR A 64 -18.44 25.33 1.06
C TYR A 64 -16.99 25.08 0.62
N PRO A 65 -16.12 24.52 1.50
CA PRO A 65 -14.81 24.07 1.09
C PRO A 65 -14.94 22.90 0.10
N SER A 66 -14.32 23.05 -1.05
CA SER A 66 -14.33 22.13 -2.20
C SER A 66 -13.43 20.91 -1.98
N ASP A 67 -13.64 20.17 -0.89
CA ASP A 67 -13.02 18.87 -0.66
C ASP A 67 -14.07 17.76 -0.52
N SER A 68 -14.81 17.50 -1.59
CA SER A 68 -15.24 16.14 -1.91
C SER A 68 -15.82 16.06 -3.31
N SER A 69 -15.29 15.11 -4.07
CA SER A 69 -15.78 14.58 -5.34
C SER A 69 -17.17 13.91 -5.27
N SER A 70 -17.95 14.18 -4.22
CA SER A 70 -19.36 13.86 -4.16
C SER A 70 -20.14 15.11 -4.52
N ALA A 71 -20.64 15.15 -5.76
CA ALA A 71 -21.60 16.14 -6.22
C ALA A 71 -22.55 16.55 -5.08
N LEU A 72 -22.57 17.85 -4.79
CA LEU A 72 -23.54 18.50 -3.90
C LEU A 72 -24.91 17.83 -4.10
N ASN A 73 -25.31 16.96 -3.18
CA ASN A 73 -26.72 16.58 -3.07
C ASN A 73 -27.41 17.75 -2.37
N VAL A 74 -27.60 18.85 -3.11
CA VAL A 74 -28.63 19.82 -2.74
C VAL A 74 -29.97 19.13 -2.93
N ARG A 75 -30.41 18.34 -1.94
CA ARG A 75 -31.80 17.91 -1.90
C ARG A 75 -32.58 18.99 -1.17
N CYS A 76 -33.28 19.83 -1.92
CA CYS A 76 -34.20 20.81 -1.32
C CYS A 76 -35.19 20.05 -0.40
N CYS A 77 -35.44 20.54 0.82
CA CYS A 77 -36.31 19.93 1.85
C CYS A 77 -37.59 20.75 2.08
N ALA A 78 -38.68 20.15 2.59
CA ALA A 78 -40.06 20.67 2.52
C ALA A 78 -40.46 21.81 3.44
N GLY A 79 -40.47 23.05 2.94
CA GLY A 79 -40.77 24.26 3.71
C GLY A 79 -39.69 25.33 3.54
N ASP A 80 -39.63 26.33 4.42
CA ASP A 80 -38.65 27.44 4.50
C ASP A 80 -37.20 26.97 4.81
N ASN A 81 -36.74 25.91 4.15
CA ASN A 81 -35.88 24.95 4.82
C ASN A 81 -34.42 24.99 4.43
N TYR A 82 -33.64 24.90 5.49
CA TYR A 82 -32.21 25.03 5.57
C TYR A 82 -31.48 23.76 5.09
N LYS A 83 -30.37 23.91 4.36
CA LYS A 83 -29.40 22.84 4.06
C LYS A 83 -28.43 22.71 5.20
N ILE A 84 -28.21 21.50 5.67
CA ILE A 84 -27.22 21.24 6.72
C ILE A 84 -25.90 20.80 6.09
N TYR A 85 -24.83 21.53 6.38
CA TYR A 85 -23.49 21.22 5.91
C TYR A 85 -22.51 21.23 7.07
N LYS A 86 -21.38 20.55 6.85
CA LYS A 86 -20.28 20.47 7.78
C LYS A 86 -19.16 21.35 7.25
N ASN A 87 -18.70 22.32 8.02
CA ASN A 87 -17.52 23.10 7.62
C ASN A 87 -16.23 22.29 7.88
N SER A 88 -15.10 22.83 7.44
CA SER A 88 -13.76 22.26 7.65
C SER A 88 -13.51 21.87 9.12
N SER A 89 -13.99 22.67 10.07
CA SER A 89 -13.82 22.48 11.52
C SER A 89 -14.82 21.53 12.19
N GLY A 90 -15.61 20.77 11.44
CA GLY A 90 -16.56 19.82 12.02
C GLY A 90 -17.89 20.40 12.50
N ASN A 91 -18.10 21.71 12.35
CA ASN A 91 -19.31 22.37 12.77
C ASN A 91 -20.46 22.12 11.79
N VAL A 92 -21.64 21.86 12.33
CA VAL A 92 -22.85 21.54 11.56
C VAL A 92 -23.72 22.79 11.48
N TYR A 93 -23.96 23.31 10.28
CA TYR A 93 -24.73 24.54 10.04
C TYR A 93 -25.92 24.30 9.13
N SER A 94 -27.02 25.00 9.37
CA SER A 94 -28.22 25.05 8.53
C SER A 94 -28.21 26.32 7.67
N PHE A 95 -28.38 26.22 6.36
CA PHE A 95 -28.37 27.32 5.40
C PHE A 95 -29.70 27.43 4.63
N SER A 96 -30.47 28.51 4.80
CA SER A 96 -31.69 28.74 4.00
C SER A 96 -31.30 29.21 2.59
N PRO A 97 -31.56 28.41 1.53
CA PRO A 97 -31.28 28.82 0.16
C PRO A 97 -32.26 29.90 -0.33
N PHE A 98 -33.35 30.14 0.39
CA PHE A 98 -34.31 31.18 0.05
C PHE A 98 -33.79 32.59 0.38
N TRP A 99 -33.04 32.71 1.47
CA TRP A 99 -32.63 34.00 2.01
C TRP A 99 -31.14 34.12 2.29
N ASN A 100 -30.35 33.08 2.01
CA ASN A 100 -28.91 33.01 2.29
C ASN A 100 -28.60 33.19 3.80
N ARG A 101 -29.32 32.45 4.66
CA ARG A 101 -29.26 32.56 6.13
C ARG A 101 -28.68 31.32 6.79
N GLU A 102 -27.75 31.48 7.73
CA GLU A 102 -27.12 30.39 8.50
C GLU A 102 -27.61 30.23 9.95
N ILE A 103 -27.57 29.00 10.48
CA ILE A 103 -27.86 28.65 11.90
C ILE A 103 -26.88 27.55 12.33
N SER A 104 -26.13 27.74 13.44
CA SER A 104 -25.22 26.73 14.00
C SER A 104 -25.95 25.68 14.84
N PHE A 105 -25.64 24.40 14.64
CA PHE A 105 -26.11 23.27 15.45
C PHE A 105 -25.00 22.59 16.26
N SER A 106 -23.72 22.88 16.00
CA SER A 106 -22.59 22.18 16.61
C SER A 106 -22.45 22.37 18.12
N GLU A 107 -22.78 23.55 18.65
CA GLU A 107 -22.76 23.78 20.11
C GLU A 107 -23.74 22.89 20.89
N LYS A 108 -24.78 22.38 20.24
CA LYS A 108 -25.88 21.63 20.86
C LYS A 108 -25.77 20.11 20.67
N LEU A 109 -24.89 19.66 19.78
CA LEU A 109 -24.67 18.24 19.46
C LEU A 109 -23.72 17.53 20.44
N GLY A 110 -22.98 18.26 21.28
CA GLY A 110 -22.36 17.74 22.51
C GLY A 110 -21.27 16.67 22.39
N GLU A 111 -20.91 16.18 21.20
CA GLU A 111 -19.91 15.13 21.02
C GLU A 111 -18.75 15.61 20.14
N LYS A 112 -17.52 15.52 20.67
CA LYS A 112 -16.26 15.94 20.04
C LYS A 112 -15.76 15.06 18.88
N ASN A 113 -16.59 14.20 18.31
CA ASN A 113 -16.18 13.24 17.26
C ASN A 113 -17.15 13.24 16.07
N ILE A 114 -17.43 14.41 15.52
CA ILE A 114 -18.34 14.57 14.38
C ILE A 114 -17.49 14.71 13.12
N LEU A 115 -16.74 13.66 12.79
CA LEU A 115 -16.08 13.58 11.48
C LEU A 115 -17.05 13.14 10.36
N GLU A 116 -18.28 12.77 10.68
CA GLU A 116 -19.23 12.21 9.71
C GLU A 116 -20.00 13.27 8.91
N SER A 117 -20.24 12.98 7.63
CA SER A 117 -21.10 13.79 6.76
C SER A 117 -22.56 13.51 7.08
N TYR A 118 -23.29 14.43 7.71
CA TYR A 118 -24.72 14.26 7.97
C TYR A 118 -25.56 14.68 6.75
N SER A 119 -26.60 13.92 6.46
CA SER A 119 -27.56 14.24 5.40
C SER A 119 -28.85 14.80 6.05
N PRO A 120 -29.18 16.09 5.86
CA PRO A 120 -30.40 16.75 6.37
C PRO A 120 -31.56 16.63 5.40
N LEU A 121 -32.60 15.85 5.72
CA LEU A 121 -33.55 15.53 4.64
C LEU A 121 -35.03 15.37 5.00
N TYR A 122 -35.46 15.53 6.24
CA TYR A 122 -36.90 15.54 6.55
C TYR A 122 -37.25 16.64 7.54
N ILE A 123 -38.07 17.60 7.09
CA ILE A 123 -38.66 18.63 7.92
C ILE A 123 -40.17 18.50 7.81
N ASP A 124 -40.80 18.20 8.93
CA ASP A 124 -42.24 18.22 9.12
C ASP A 124 -42.51 19.35 10.10
N ASN A 125 -43.13 20.44 9.59
CA ASN A 125 -43.59 21.73 10.12
C ASN A 125 -43.10 22.31 11.48
N ASP A 126 -42.34 21.60 12.29
CA ASP A 126 -41.65 22.05 13.50
C ASP A 126 -40.38 21.22 13.85
N MET A 127 -40.02 20.18 13.08
CA MET A 127 -38.87 19.30 13.37
C MET A 127 -37.90 19.14 12.20
N VAL A 128 -36.60 19.04 12.47
CA VAL A 128 -35.52 18.76 11.51
C VAL A 128 -34.88 17.40 11.80
N LYS A 129 -34.85 16.47 10.85
CA LYS A 129 -34.17 15.17 11.00
C LYS A 129 -32.81 15.12 10.27
N LEU A 130 -31.76 14.76 10.98
CA LEU A 130 -30.39 14.50 10.50
C LEU A 130 -30.06 13.02 10.56
N VAL A 131 -29.58 12.42 9.47
CA VAL A 131 -29.13 11.01 9.47
C VAL A 131 -27.64 10.95 9.18
N SER A 132 -26.90 10.18 9.97
CA SER A 132 -25.54 9.77 9.59
C SER A 132 -25.63 8.64 8.56
N PRO A 133 -25.05 8.80 7.36
CA PRO A 133 -25.06 7.79 6.31
C PRO A 133 -24.30 6.52 6.71
N TYR A 134 -23.48 6.56 7.76
CA TYR A 134 -22.64 5.44 8.21
C TYR A 134 -23.02 4.89 9.59
N ASN A 135 -23.51 5.72 10.51
CA ASN A 135 -23.69 5.32 11.91
C ASN A 135 -25.10 4.93 12.31
N THR A 136 -26.02 4.73 11.37
CA THR A 136 -27.40 4.29 11.62
C THR A 136 -28.22 5.20 12.56
N LYS A 137 -27.71 6.35 13.02
CA LYS A 137 -28.42 7.25 13.94
C LYS A 137 -29.13 8.39 13.19
N THR A 138 -30.34 8.68 13.63
CA THR A 138 -31.17 9.81 13.21
C THR A 138 -31.35 10.78 14.38
N TYR A 139 -30.96 12.04 14.23
CA TYR A 139 -31.11 13.10 15.24
C TYR A 139 -32.27 14.01 14.83
N ILE A 140 -33.16 14.31 15.77
CA ILE A 140 -34.36 15.10 15.51
C ILE A 140 -34.31 16.37 16.34
N PHE A 141 -34.31 17.51 15.68
CA PHE A 141 -34.28 18.84 16.28
C PHE A 141 -35.61 19.54 16.10
N ASP A 142 -35.88 20.59 16.87
CA ASP A 142 -36.91 21.58 16.53
C ASP A 142 -36.36 22.69 15.63
N LYS A 143 -37.26 23.58 15.17
CA LYS A 143 -36.92 24.76 14.36
C LYS A 143 -35.93 25.76 14.98
N THR A 144 -35.65 25.66 16.28
CA THR A 144 -34.67 26.50 16.99
C THR A 144 -33.30 25.82 17.11
N GLY A 145 -33.17 24.61 16.57
CA GLY A 145 -31.98 23.79 16.66
C GLY A 145 -31.82 23.07 17.99
N LYS A 146 -32.86 22.97 18.82
CA LYS A 146 -32.82 22.17 20.05
C LYS A 146 -33.01 20.70 19.70
N LEU A 147 -32.11 19.83 20.15
CA LEU A 147 -32.25 18.39 19.99
C LEU A 147 -33.48 17.90 20.79
N LEU A 148 -34.45 17.33 20.10
CA LEU A 148 -35.64 16.72 20.69
C LEU A 148 -35.38 15.28 21.09
N ARG A 149 -34.79 14.46 20.20
CA ARG A 149 -34.44 13.04 20.45
C ARG A 149 -33.51 12.44 19.39
N THR A 150 -32.97 11.26 19.68
CA THR A 150 -32.15 10.44 18.76
C THR A 150 -32.78 9.07 18.56
N GLU A 151 -32.87 8.60 17.32
CA GLU A 151 -33.45 7.31 16.92
C GLU A 151 -32.39 6.46 16.20
N SER A 152 -32.29 5.17 16.52
CA SER A 152 -31.39 4.22 15.84
C SER A 152 -32.11 3.50 14.70
N LEU A 153 -31.44 3.36 13.56
CA LEU A 153 -31.89 2.65 12.36
C LEU A 153 -31.32 1.23 12.38
N VAL A 154 -32.11 0.28 11.91
CA VAL A 154 -31.61 -1.07 11.64
C VAL A 154 -31.24 -1.12 10.16
N ILE A 155 -29.97 -1.36 9.83
CA ILE A 155 -29.48 -1.45 8.43
C ILE A 155 -28.75 -2.79 8.23
N PRO A 156 -28.91 -3.48 7.07
CA PRO A 156 -28.14 -4.67 6.73
C PRO A 156 -26.62 -4.41 6.54
N ASP A 157 -25.78 -5.42 6.80
CA ASP A 157 -24.33 -5.43 6.55
C ASP A 157 -23.97 -5.41 5.03
N SER A 158 -24.35 -4.37 4.30
CA SER A 158 -24.06 -4.21 2.87
C SER A 158 -23.59 -2.79 2.51
N LYS A 159 -22.99 -2.65 1.31
CA LYS A 159 -22.60 -1.33 0.78
C LYS A 159 -23.85 -0.55 0.41
N ILE A 160 -24.38 0.16 1.39
CA ILE A 160 -25.57 0.99 1.25
C ILE A 160 -25.24 2.45 0.97
N TYR A 161 -26.15 3.15 0.30
CA TYR A 161 -26.05 4.57 0.00
C TYR A 161 -27.39 5.24 0.24
N PHE A 162 -27.40 6.31 1.03
CA PHE A 162 -28.62 7.01 1.39
C PHE A 162 -29.22 7.79 0.21
N ILE A 163 -30.53 7.62 -0.04
CA ILE A 163 -31.20 8.20 -1.22
C ILE A 163 -32.37 9.12 -0.91
N GLY A 164 -32.87 9.15 0.33
CA GLY A 164 -33.96 10.05 0.72
C GLY A 164 -34.84 9.47 1.82
N PHE A 165 -36.04 10.03 1.97
CA PHE A 165 -37.07 9.56 2.91
C PHE A 165 -38.38 9.31 2.18
N THR A 166 -39.24 8.48 2.74
CA THR A 166 -40.66 8.45 2.36
C THR A 166 -41.38 9.70 2.89
N ASP A 167 -42.57 9.98 2.36
CA ASP A 167 -43.55 10.95 2.87
C ASP A 167 -43.75 10.92 4.40
N THR A 168 -43.69 9.72 4.97
CA THR A 168 -43.82 9.37 6.38
C THR A 168 -42.53 9.53 7.20
N GLY A 169 -41.44 9.98 6.58
CA GLY A 169 -40.17 10.27 7.25
C GLY A 169 -39.34 9.04 7.62
N LEU A 170 -39.45 7.93 6.86
CA LEU A 170 -38.61 6.74 6.97
C LEU A 170 -37.47 6.75 5.92
N PRO A 171 -36.21 6.49 6.29
CA PRO A 171 -35.08 6.63 5.38
C PRO A 171 -34.99 5.49 4.35
N LEU A 172 -34.53 5.85 3.15
CA LEU A 172 -34.37 4.99 1.98
C LEU A 172 -32.89 4.89 1.61
N TYR A 173 -32.44 3.68 1.29
CA TYR A 173 -31.06 3.37 0.93
C TYR A 173 -30.99 2.51 -0.34
N TYR A 174 -29.99 2.75 -1.19
CA TYR A 174 -29.56 1.79 -2.21
C TYR A 174 -28.54 0.83 -1.62
N ASP A 175 -28.81 -0.47 -1.65
CA ASP A 175 -27.81 -1.52 -1.45
C ASP A 175 -27.22 -1.93 -2.79
N PHE A 176 -25.96 -1.56 -3.03
CA PHE A 176 -25.24 -1.87 -4.26
C PHE A 176 -24.71 -3.31 -4.32
N GLY A 177 -24.78 -4.07 -3.22
CA GLY A 177 -24.16 -5.39 -3.11
C GLY A 177 -22.71 -5.38 -3.61
N LYS A 178 -22.39 -6.25 -4.58
CA LYS A 178 -21.07 -6.32 -5.24
C LYS A 178 -20.97 -5.59 -6.59
N ASN A 179 -22.07 -5.01 -7.10
CA ASN A 179 -22.13 -4.45 -8.45
C ASN A 179 -22.97 -3.17 -8.49
N TYR A 180 -22.33 -2.03 -8.81
CA TYR A 180 -22.95 -0.71 -8.90
C TYR A 180 -24.18 -0.64 -9.83
N PHE A 181 -24.26 -1.52 -10.83
CA PHE A 181 -25.37 -1.57 -11.78
C PHE A 181 -26.62 -2.29 -11.26
N ASN A 182 -26.54 -3.01 -10.14
CA ASN A 182 -27.63 -3.80 -9.56
C ASN A 182 -27.97 -3.34 -8.14
N ALA A 183 -28.17 -2.03 -7.95
CA ALA A 183 -28.61 -1.47 -6.68
C ALA A 183 -30.04 -1.95 -6.33
N LYS A 184 -30.19 -2.58 -5.16
CA LYS A 184 -31.49 -2.85 -4.52
C LYS A 184 -31.90 -1.65 -3.69
N LEU A 185 -33.19 -1.40 -3.58
CA LEU A 185 -33.70 -0.38 -2.68
C LEU A 185 -34.11 -1.02 -1.35
N ILE A 186 -33.70 -0.40 -0.24
CA ILE A 186 -34.03 -0.81 1.12
C ILE A 186 -34.67 0.36 1.85
N LYS A 187 -35.84 0.12 2.45
CA LYS A 187 -36.46 1.05 3.40
C LYS A 187 -36.03 0.63 4.81
N ALA A 188 -35.24 1.47 5.47
CA ALA A 188 -34.80 1.18 6.83
C ALA A 188 -35.92 1.48 7.83
N GLY A 189 -36.15 0.55 8.75
CA GLY A 189 -37.03 0.74 9.90
C GLY A 189 -36.25 1.29 11.09
N TYR A 190 -36.94 2.05 11.95
CA TYR A 190 -36.41 2.39 13.26
C TYR A 190 -36.42 1.17 14.18
N GLU A 191 -35.57 1.17 15.20
CA GLU A 191 -35.45 0.08 16.18
C GLU A 191 -36.84 -0.37 16.71
N GLY A 192 -37.18 -1.65 16.52
CA GLY A 192 -38.49 -2.22 16.84
C GLY A 192 -39.50 -2.34 15.68
N GLN A 193 -39.18 -1.82 14.49
CA GLN A 193 -39.96 -2.02 13.26
C GLN A 193 -39.31 -3.07 12.35
N ALA A 194 -40.12 -3.97 11.77
CA ALA A 194 -39.61 -4.94 10.80
C ALA A 194 -39.12 -4.24 9.52
N LEU A 195 -37.92 -4.56 9.07
CA LEU A 195 -37.38 -4.11 7.79
C LEU A 195 -38.26 -4.64 6.66
N LYS A 196 -38.67 -3.75 5.75
CA LYS A 196 -39.40 -4.14 4.54
C LYS A 196 -38.46 -4.03 3.35
N GLU A 197 -37.99 -5.18 2.85
CA GLU A 197 -37.24 -5.27 1.60
C GLU A 197 -38.19 -5.06 0.42
N TYR A 198 -37.80 -4.20 -0.53
CA TYR A 198 -38.60 -3.92 -1.72
C TYR A 198 -37.96 -4.48 -2.99
N THR A 199 -38.80 -4.87 -3.94
CA THR A 199 -38.38 -5.58 -5.16
C THR A 199 -37.71 -4.63 -6.17
N PHE A 200 -36.66 -5.17 -6.77
CA PHE A 200 -35.71 -4.57 -7.69
C PHE A 200 -36.32 -3.98 -8.97
N VAL A 201 -36.00 -2.71 -9.28
CA VAL A 201 -36.24 -2.11 -10.62
C VAL A 201 -34.90 -1.70 -11.24
N GLN A 202 -34.49 -2.38 -12.33
CA GLN A 202 -33.26 -2.06 -13.09
C GLN A 202 -33.38 -0.74 -13.87
N GLY A 203 -32.28 -0.01 -13.98
CA GLY A 203 -32.20 1.27 -14.70
C GLY A 203 -30.88 2.01 -14.42
N LEU A 204 -30.49 2.94 -15.29
CA LEU A 204 -29.30 3.78 -15.07
C LEU A 204 -29.56 4.78 -13.93
N GLN A 205 -28.53 5.12 -13.15
CA GLN A 205 -28.65 6.00 -11.97
C GLN A 205 -29.10 7.42 -12.32
N GLY A 206 -28.70 7.95 -13.48
CA GLY A 206 -29.00 9.32 -13.92
C GLY A 206 -30.44 9.54 -14.40
N SER A 207 -31.20 8.49 -14.71
CA SER A 207 -32.56 8.59 -15.25
C SER A 207 -33.67 8.25 -14.24
N ARG A 208 -33.34 8.15 -12.95
CA ARG A 208 -34.28 7.82 -11.87
C ARG A 208 -34.62 9.04 -11.03
N LYS A 209 -35.91 9.32 -10.85
CA LYS A 209 -36.42 10.36 -9.93
C LYS A 209 -37.48 9.78 -8.99
N THR A 210 -37.50 10.25 -7.76
CA THR A 210 -38.51 9.87 -6.76
C THR A 210 -39.66 10.87 -6.79
N GLY A 211 -40.88 10.38 -7.00
CA GLY A 211 -42.10 11.15 -6.82
C GLY A 211 -42.46 11.30 -5.35
N ASN A 212 -43.47 12.13 -5.05
CA ASN A 212 -43.80 12.51 -3.67
C ASN A 212 -44.42 11.38 -2.83
N ASN A 213 -45.01 10.37 -3.47
CA ASN A 213 -45.60 9.20 -2.79
C ASN A 213 -44.62 8.02 -2.64
N GLY A 214 -43.32 8.24 -2.91
CA GLY A 214 -42.31 7.18 -2.96
C GLY A 214 -42.26 6.42 -4.29
N ASP A 215 -43.10 6.77 -5.26
CA ASP A 215 -43.08 6.19 -6.61
C ASP A 215 -41.79 6.56 -7.35
N TYR A 216 -41.31 5.68 -8.23
CA TYR A 216 -40.08 5.85 -9.00
C TYR A 216 -40.37 6.12 -10.46
N TRP A 217 -39.78 7.18 -10.97
CA TRP A 217 -39.94 7.66 -12.34
C TRP A 217 -38.66 7.38 -13.11
N ILE A 218 -38.76 6.61 -14.20
CA ILE A 218 -37.61 6.13 -14.99
C ILE A 218 -37.84 6.40 -16.46
N GLU A 219 -36.91 7.09 -17.13
CA GLU A 219 -36.96 7.20 -18.59
C GLU A 219 -36.58 5.89 -19.28
N ARG A 220 -37.45 5.44 -20.19
CA ARG A 220 -37.28 4.24 -21.02
C ARG A 220 -37.92 4.47 -22.40
N TYR A 221 -37.14 4.32 -23.47
CA TYR A 221 -37.66 4.35 -24.87
C TYR A 221 -38.54 5.57 -25.14
N GLU A 222 -38.03 6.78 -24.86
CA GLU A 222 -38.74 8.06 -25.06
C GLU A 222 -40.00 8.24 -24.17
N ALA A 223 -40.30 7.27 -23.30
CA ALA A 223 -41.38 7.33 -22.34
C ALA A 223 -40.87 7.38 -20.90
N THR A 224 -41.68 7.96 -20.03
CA THR A 224 -41.46 8.02 -18.59
C THR A 224 -42.27 6.92 -17.90
N CYS A 225 -41.60 5.92 -17.33
CA CYS A 225 -42.22 4.81 -16.61
C CYS A 225 -42.29 5.11 -15.11
N VAL A 226 -43.50 5.03 -14.53
CA VAL A 226 -43.75 5.23 -13.11
C VAL A 226 -43.97 3.87 -12.43
N TYR A 227 -43.17 3.58 -11.43
CA TYR A 227 -43.21 2.36 -10.62
C TYR A 227 -43.66 2.70 -9.20
N ASN A 228 -44.53 1.88 -8.60
CA ASN A 228 -44.89 2.07 -7.20
C ASN A 228 -43.77 1.62 -6.26
N ASN A 229 -43.99 1.83 -4.96
CA ASN A 229 -43.09 1.37 -3.89
C ASN A 229 -42.81 -0.14 -3.94
N ASP A 230 -43.72 -0.97 -4.45
CA ASP A 230 -43.56 -2.43 -4.56
C ASP A 230 -42.78 -2.86 -5.83
N GLY A 231 -42.34 -1.90 -6.65
CA GLY A 231 -41.58 -2.14 -7.89
C GLY A 231 -42.48 -2.51 -9.08
N GLU A 232 -43.79 -2.37 -8.96
CA GLU A 232 -44.74 -2.65 -10.04
C GLU A 232 -44.86 -1.44 -10.96
N LEU A 233 -44.86 -1.67 -12.26
CA LEU A 233 -45.10 -0.62 -13.25
C LEU A 233 -46.56 -0.15 -13.19
N VAL A 234 -46.77 1.07 -12.71
CA VAL A 234 -48.09 1.70 -12.57
C VAL A 234 -48.52 2.37 -13.87
N LYS A 235 -47.62 3.18 -14.45
CA LYS A 235 -47.92 4.04 -15.60
C LYS A 235 -46.73 4.14 -16.55
N VAL A 236 -47.04 4.30 -17.84
CA VAL A 236 -46.08 4.69 -18.87
C VAL A 236 -46.62 5.98 -19.49
N ILE A 237 -45.80 7.02 -19.50
CA ILE A 237 -46.18 8.36 -19.92
C ILE A 237 -45.36 8.70 -21.17
N PHE A 238 -46.01 8.95 -22.30
CA PHE A 238 -45.33 9.47 -23.48
C PHE A 238 -45.38 11.00 -23.45
N LYS A 239 -44.28 11.64 -23.85
CA LYS A 239 -44.22 13.10 -23.98
C LYS A 239 -44.89 13.48 -25.31
N SER A 240 -45.67 14.55 -25.33
CA SER A 240 -46.53 14.90 -26.48
C SER A 240 -45.80 15.42 -27.74
N GLU A 241 -44.50 15.72 -27.68
CA GLU A 241 -43.66 16.13 -28.81
C GLU A 241 -42.47 15.17 -28.96
N GLU A 242 -41.92 15.03 -30.17
CA GLU A 242 -40.58 14.46 -30.40
C GLU A 242 -39.58 15.27 -29.57
N SER A 243 -39.35 14.86 -28.33
CA SER A 243 -38.30 15.46 -27.54
C SER A 243 -36.99 15.08 -28.22
N ASP A 244 -36.23 16.08 -28.67
CA ASP A 244 -34.79 15.92 -28.92
C ASP A 244 -34.24 14.95 -27.87
N SER A 245 -33.48 13.93 -28.29
CA SER A 245 -33.10 12.75 -27.51
C SER A 245 -32.40 13.02 -26.17
N ASP A 246 -32.16 14.29 -25.87
CA ASP A 246 -31.32 14.82 -24.81
C ASP A 246 -32.14 15.47 -23.67
N HIS A 247 -33.48 15.45 -23.72
CA HIS A 247 -34.34 15.87 -22.60
C HIS A 247 -34.53 14.76 -21.56
N HIS A 248 -33.95 14.95 -20.37
CA HIS A 248 -34.08 14.02 -19.24
C HIS A 248 -35.04 14.52 -18.15
N ILE A 249 -35.80 13.64 -17.51
CA ILE A 249 -36.58 13.98 -16.31
C ILE A 249 -35.63 14.53 -15.25
N ALA A 250 -35.84 15.78 -14.89
CA ALA A 250 -35.08 16.48 -13.86
C ALA A 250 -35.77 16.36 -12.50
N PHE A 251 -37.08 16.61 -12.42
CA PHE A 251 -37.85 16.68 -11.17
C PHE A 251 -39.31 16.26 -11.35
N VAL A 252 -39.94 15.84 -10.24
CA VAL A 252 -41.38 15.55 -10.15
C VAL A 252 -41.95 16.36 -9.00
N ASP A 253 -43.02 17.10 -9.25
CA ASP A 253 -43.68 17.98 -8.27
C ASP A 253 -44.75 17.25 -7.44
N LYS A 254 -45.35 17.95 -6.46
CA LYS A 254 -46.35 17.40 -5.52
C LYS A 254 -47.62 16.90 -6.20
N GLU A 255 -47.93 17.42 -7.39
CA GLU A 255 -49.11 17.07 -8.18
C GLU A 255 -48.79 15.96 -9.21
N ASN A 256 -47.58 15.40 -9.16
CA ASN A 256 -47.04 14.44 -10.13
C ASN A 256 -46.87 15.02 -11.54
N ASN A 257 -46.79 16.34 -11.68
CA ASN A 257 -46.23 16.94 -12.89
C ASN A 257 -44.71 16.75 -12.85
N PHE A 258 -44.08 16.69 -14.02
CA PHE A 258 -42.64 16.44 -14.12
C PHE A 258 -41.96 17.43 -15.07
N LEU A 259 -40.76 17.83 -14.70
CA LEU A 259 -39.89 18.71 -15.48
C LEU A 259 -38.87 17.88 -16.23
N THR A 260 -38.70 18.16 -17.51
CA THR A 260 -37.58 17.67 -18.31
C THR A 260 -36.64 18.81 -18.64
N TYR A 261 -35.34 18.51 -18.68
CA TYR A 261 -34.30 19.48 -18.93
C TYR A 261 -33.32 18.94 -19.97
N ASN A 262 -33.02 19.75 -20.99
CA ASN A 262 -31.96 19.48 -21.95
C ASN A 262 -30.75 20.37 -21.64
N MET A 263 -29.68 19.74 -21.14
CA MET A 263 -28.45 20.42 -20.77
C MET A 263 -27.72 21.05 -21.96
N TYR A 264 -27.86 20.48 -23.16
CA TYR A 264 -27.20 20.97 -24.38
C TYR A 264 -28.09 21.93 -25.18
N GLY A 265 -29.40 21.70 -25.15
CA GLY A 265 -30.40 22.54 -25.82
C GLY A 265 -30.79 23.80 -25.06
N ASN A 266 -30.43 23.92 -23.77
CA ASN A 266 -30.83 25.02 -22.90
C ASN A 266 -32.36 25.25 -22.83
N THR A 267 -33.14 24.17 -22.94
CA THR A 267 -34.60 24.18 -22.88
C THR A 267 -35.09 23.39 -21.67
N ILE A 268 -36.21 23.84 -21.10
CA ILE A 268 -36.89 23.16 -20.01
C ILE A 268 -38.39 23.07 -20.31
N VAL A 269 -38.97 21.91 -20.03
CA VAL A 269 -40.38 21.62 -20.32
C VAL A 269 -41.04 21.00 -19.11
N LYS A 270 -42.23 21.49 -18.74
CA LYS A 270 -43.05 20.92 -17.69
C LYS A 270 -44.20 20.15 -18.32
N TYR A 271 -44.41 18.92 -17.86
CA TYR A 271 -45.49 18.04 -18.30
C TYR A 271 -46.37 17.67 -17.11
N ASN A 272 -47.66 17.48 -17.35
CA ASN A 272 -48.54 16.93 -16.32
C ASN A 272 -48.40 15.40 -16.21
N TYR A 273 -49.07 14.79 -15.22
CA TYR A 273 -49.03 13.34 -14.99
C TYR A 273 -49.46 12.50 -16.21
N ASP A 274 -50.20 13.07 -17.17
CA ASP A 274 -50.66 12.40 -18.39
C ASP A 274 -49.73 12.60 -19.59
N GLY A 275 -48.62 13.31 -19.42
CA GLY A 275 -47.63 13.55 -20.48
C GLY A 275 -47.96 14.72 -21.40
N LYS A 276 -48.99 15.52 -21.06
CA LYS A 276 -49.31 16.76 -21.78
C LYS A 276 -48.39 17.87 -21.31
N LYS A 277 -47.82 18.60 -22.27
CA LYS A 277 -47.01 19.79 -22.00
C LYS A 277 -47.87 20.85 -21.31
N ILE A 278 -47.41 21.32 -20.15
CA ILE A 278 -47.99 22.45 -19.42
C ILE A 278 -47.40 23.75 -19.94
N TRP A 279 -46.06 23.83 -19.97
CA TRP A 279 -45.32 24.94 -20.57
C TRP A 279 -43.92 24.49 -21.00
N SER A 280 -43.32 25.21 -21.93
CA SER A 280 -41.91 25.08 -22.32
C SER A 280 -41.23 26.45 -22.29
N ALA A 281 -39.95 26.50 -21.96
CA ALA A 281 -39.20 27.74 -21.95
C ALA A 281 -37.73 27.53 -22.31
N ASP A 282 -37.14 28.55 -22.93
CA ASP A 282 -35.70 28.66 -23.04
C ASP A 282 -35.12 29.12 -21.69
N LEU A 283 -33.95 28.62 -21.36
CA LEU A 283 -33.24 29.09 -20.18
C LEU A 283 -32.81 30.55 -20.37
N PRO A 284 -32.96 31.40 -19.34
CA PRO A 284 -32.36 32.73 -19.32
C PRO A 284 -30.86 32.64 -19.61
N GLU A 285 -30.28 33.68 -20.24
CA GLU A 285 -28.85 33.71 -20.61
C GLU A 285 -27.93 33.36 -19.44
N VAL A 286 -28.25 33.86 -18.24
CA VAL A 286 -27.49 33.60 -17.01
C VAL A 286 -27.48 32.12 -16.60
N CYS A 287 -28.46 31.34 -17.04
CA CYS A 287 -28.56 29.90 -16.77
C CYS A 287 -27.91 29.04 -17.86
N LYS A 288 -27.40 29.62 -18.96
CA LYS A 288 -26.67 28.85 -19.96
C LYS A 288 -25.35 28.35 -19.38
N ASN A 289 -24.99 27.10 -19.66
CA ASN A 289 -23.83 26.41 -19.07
C ASN A 289 -23.90 26.21 -17.54
N THR A 290 -25.10 26.21 -16.99
CA THR A 290 -25.35 25.88 -15.58
C THR A 290 -26.08 24.54 -15.49
N TYR A 291 -26.00 23.86 -14.34
CA TYR A 291 -26.70 22.61 -14.10
C TYR A 291 -27.92 22.86 -13.21
N LEU A 292 -29.10 22.37 -13.64
CA LEU A 292 -30.32 22.38 -12.83
C LEU A 292 -30.22 21.33 -11.71
N PHE A 293 -29.99 21.79 -10.48
CA PHE A 293 -29.79 20.91 -9.33
C PHE A 293 -31.03 20.78 -8.44
N GLY A 294 -32.01 21.67 -8.56
CA GLY A 294 -33.19 21.65 -7.69
C GLY A 294 -34.44 22.25 -8.34
N TYR A 295 -35.60 21.73 -7.93
CA TYR A 295 -36.91 22.35 -8.17
C TYR A 295 -37.77 22.18 -6.92
N ARG A 296 -38.26 23.28 -6.35
CA ARG A 296 -39.07 23.23 -5.13
C ARG A 296 -39.92 24.46 -4.92
N ASP A 297 -41.16 24.24 -4.49
CA ASP A 297 -42.14 25.28 -4.14
C ASP A 297 -42.21 26.38 -5.22
N GLY A 298 -42.11 25.95 -6.49
CA GLY A 298 -42.19 26.84 -7.65
C GLY A 298 -40.90 27.55 -8.04
N ILE A 299 -39.75 27.15 -7.49
CA ILE A 299 -38.44 27.73 -7.82
C ILE A 299 -37.53 26.67 -8.44
N LEU A 300 -36.96 27.00 -9.59
CA LEU A 300 -35.89 26.27 -10.26
C LEU A 300 -34.53 26.80 -9.77
N TYR A 301 -33.64 25.89 -9.42
CA TYR A 301 -32.31 26.20 -8.89
C TYR A 301 -31.23 25.68 -9.83
N PHE A 302 -30.44 26.61 -10.37
CA PHE A 302 -29.32 26.33 -11.25
C PHE A 302 -28.00 26.66 -10.56
N GLN A 303 -26.92 25.95 -10.89
CA GLN A 303 -25.57 26.22 -10.39
C GLN A 303 -24.56 26.30 -11.53
N ASP A 304 -23.71 27.32 -11.53
CA ASP A 304 -22.58 27.43 -12.47
C ASP A 304 -21.33 26.66 -11.97
N SER A 305 -20.29 26.61 -12.80
CA SER A 305 -19.04 25.91 -12.46
C SER A 305 -18.21 26.56 -11.36
N LYS A 306 -18.57 27.77 -10.92
CA LYS A 306 -17.94 28.53 -9.84
C LYS A 306 -18.76 28.49 -8.55
N GLY A 307 -19.83 27.69 -8.52
CA GLY A 307 -20.71 27.56 -7.37
C GLY A 307 -21.82 28.61 -7.27
N THR A 308 -21.96 29.55 -8.21
CA THR A 308 -23.06 30.53 -8.19
C THR A 308 -24.40 29.84 -8.37
N VAL A 309 -25.32 30.02 -7.43
CA VAL A 309 -26.72 29.60 -7.53
C VAL A 309 -27.55 30.68 -8.19
N ILE A 310 -28.40 30.27 -9.11
CA ILE A 310 -29.37 31.12 -9.79
C ILE A 310 -30.76 30.57 -9.52
N ARG A 311 -31.66 31.43 -9.06
CA ARG A 311 -33.04 31.06 -8.75
C ARG A 311 -33.98 31.63 -9.79
N VAL A 312 -34.84 30.78 -10.33
CA VAL A 312 -35.75 31.12 -11.42
C VAL A 312 -37.16 30.69 -11.03
N LYS A 313 -38.14 31.57 -11.25
CA LYS A 313 -39.55 31.30 -10.95
C LYS A 313 -40.16 30.37 -11.98
N ASP A 314 -40.85 29.32 -11.53
CA ASP A 314 -41.80 28.55 -12.33
C ASP A 314 -42.99 29.45 -12.71
N PRO A 315 -43.33 29.56 -14.01
CA PRO A 315 -44.43 30.42 -14.48
C PRO A 315 -45.76 30.23 -13.77
N GLU A 316 -46.09 29.01 -13.33
CA GLU A 316 -47.36 28.70 -12.69
C GLU A 316 -47.35 28.88 -11.16
N ALA A 317 -46.16 29.05 -10.59
CA ALA A 317 -46.02 29.10 -9.15
C ALA A 317 -46.41 30.46 -8.56
N LYS A 318 -47.04 30.39 -7.38
CA LYS A 318 -47.25 31.54 -6.50
C LYS A 318 -46.16 31.55 -5.45
N LEU A 319 -45.25 32.52 -5.55
CA LEU A 319 -44.16 32.67 -4.59
C LEU A 319 -44.60 33.55 -3.39
N PRO A 320 -43.88 33.49 -2.26
CA PRO A 320 -44.00 34.48 -1.18
C PRO A 320 -43.87 35.92 -1.68
N ALA A 321 -44.54 36.86 -1.01
CA ALA A 321 -44.67 38.25 -1.47
C ALA A 321 -43.31 38.93 -1.70
N GLU A 322 -42.31 38.62 -0.88
CA GLU A 322 -40.96 39.15 -0.94
C GLU A 322 -40.21 38.63 -2.18
N LEU A 323 -40.38 37.35 -2.54
CA LEU A 323 -39.78 36.77 -3.76
C LEU A 323 -40.49 37.23 -5.03
N GLU A 324 -41.82 37.39 -4.98
CA GLU A 324 -42.57 38.02 -6.09
C GLU A 324 -42.07 39.46 -6.33
N LYS A 325 -41.79 40.19 -5.25
CA LYS A 325 -41.20 41.53 -5.34
C LYS A 325 -39.80 41.51 -5.96
N LEU A 326 -38.95 40.53 -5.60
CA LEU A 326 -37.64 40.36 -6.24
C LEU A 326 -37.75 40.09 -7.74
N VAL A 327 -38.68 39.24 -8.16
CA VAL A 327 -38.97 38.97 -9.57
C VAL A 327 -39.35 40.26 -10.31
N GLN A 328 -40.27 41.06 -9.75
CA GLN A 328 -40.69 42.34 -10.34
C GLN A 328 -39.52 43.34 -10.45
N LEU A 329 -38.69 43.43 -9.42
CA LEU A 329 -37.52 44.32 -9.40
C LEU A 329 -36.47 43.88 -10.44
N ASN A 330 -36.19 42.58 -10.57
CA ASN A 330 -35.25 42.05 -11.55
C ASN A 330 -35.76 42.13 -13.00
N GLN A 331 -37.06 41.98 -13.22
CA GLN A 331 -37.67 42.29 -14.53
C GLN A 331 -37.49 43.77 -14.89
N THR A 332 -37.64 44.67 -13.92
CA THR A 332 -37.44 46.12 -14.13
C THR A 332 -35.98 46.47 -14.46
N LEU A 333 -35.01 45.74 -13.89
CA LEU A 333 -33.58 45.90 -14.18
C LEU A 333 -33.18 45.52 -15.61
N LYS A 334 -33.99 44.75 -16.35
CA LYS A 334 -33.75 44.43 -17.77
C LYS A 334 -33.89 45.66 -18.69
N ASP A 335 -34.51 46.75 -18.23
CA ASP A 335 -34.70 47.98 -19.01
C ASP A 335 -33.48 48.91 -18.88
N VAL A 336 -32.60 48.88 -19.89
CA VAL A 336 -31.25 49.50 -19.88
C VAL A 336 -31.29 51.04 -19.86
N ASN A 337 -32.46 51.66 -20.08
CA ASN A 337 -32.58 53.09 -20.38
C ASN A 337 -32.77 54.03 -19.18
N SER A 338 -32.72 53.56 -17.91
CA SER A 338 -32.88 54.45 -16.74
C SER A 338 -31.92 54.15 -15.58
N ARG A 339 -30.83 54.93 -15.51
CA ARG A 339 -29.82 54.84 -14.42
C ARG A 339 -30.40 55.06 -13.02
N SER A 340 -31.33 56.00 -12.84
CA SER A 340 -31.92 56.31 -11.52
C SER A 340 -32.87 55.22 -11.05
N LYS A 341 -33.62 54.60 -11.98
CA LYS A 341 -34.54 53.50 -11.67
C LYS A 341 -33.79 52.24 -11.27
N ASN A 342 -32.66 51.94 -11.93
CA ASN A 342 -31.82 50.78 -11.61
C ASN A 342 -31.17 50.91 -10.23
N ALA A 343 -30.70 52.09 -9.86
CA ALA A 343 -30.16 52.35 -8.51
C ALA A 343 -31.22 52.06 -7.42
N GLU A 344 -32.44 52.57 -7.60
CA GLU A 344 -33.54 52.33 -6.65
C GLU A 344 -33.92 50.84 -6.56
N CYS A 345 -33.93 50.12 -7.68
CA CYS A 345 -34.14 48.67 -7.68
C CYS A 345 -33.05 47.92 -6.88
N TYR A 346 -31.77 48.24 -7.08
CA TYR A 346 -30.68 47.60 -6.33
C TYR A 346 -30.79 47.85 -4.82
N LYS A 347 -31.18 49.06 -4.41
CA LYS A 347 -31.41 49.39 -2.99
C LYS A 347 -32.55 48.58 -2.39
N GLN A 348 -33.69 48.50 -3.08
CA GLN A 348 -34.83 47.73 -2.60
C GLN A 348 -34.54 46.22 -2.52
N ILE A 349 -33.78 45.68 -3.48
CA ILE A 349 -33.33 44.28 -3.43
C ILE A 349 -32.42 44.07 -2.20
N ALA A 350 -31.44 44.97 -1.99
CA ALA A 350 -30.57 44.90 -0.82
C ALA A 350 -31.35 44.95 0.50
N ASP A 351 -32.34 45.84 0.63
CA ASP A 351 -33.17 45.96 1.82
C ASP A 351 -33.99 44.69 2.09
N ILE A 352 -34.55 44.06 1.06
CA ILE A 352 -35.25 42.77 1.18
C ILE A 352 -34.30 41.71 1.76
N TYR A 353 -33.06 41.65 1.27
CA TYR A 353 -32.07 40.71 1.78
C TYR A 353 -31.62 41.03 3.20
N LEU A 354 -31.41 42.30 3.56
CA LEU A 354 -31.05 42.70 4.92
C LEU A 354 -32.12 42.31 5.94
N VAL A 355 -33.40 42.55 5.63
CA VAL A 355 -34.53 42.20 6.51
C VAL A 355 -34.63 40.68 6.72
N ASN A 356 -34.23 39.90 5.72
CA ASN A 356 -34.26 38.44 5.77
C ASN A 356 -32.90 37.80 6.15
N ASN A 357 -31.94 38.60 6.64
CA ASN A 357 -30.62 38.16 7.08
C ASN A 357 -29.75 37.50 5.98
N GLY A 358 -29.93 37.90 4.72
CA GLY A 358 -29.12 37.50 3.57
C GLY A 358 -27.93 38.43 3.33
N ILE A 359 -26.96 38.38 4.24
CA ILE A 359 -25.87 39.38 4.35
C ILE A 359 -25.02 39.50 3.07
N SER A 360 -24.64 38.37 2.44
CA SER A 360 -23.81 38.38 1.23
C SER A 360 -24.54 38.94 0.01
N ALA A 361 -25.80 38.54 -0.22
CA ALA A 361 -26.61 39.09 -1.29
C ALA A 361 -26.87 40.60 -1.06
N ALA A 362 -27.18 41.00 0.18
CA ALA A 362 -27.30 42.41 0.54
C ALA A 362 -26.02 43.20 0.24
N TYR A 363 -24.84 42.67 0.58
CA TYR A 363 -23.55 43.30 0.28
C TYR A 363 -23.35 43.53 -1.23
N GLU A 364 -23.59 42.53 -2.07
CA GLU A 364 -23.40 42.64 -3.52
C GLU A 364 -24.39 43.64 -4.15
N TYR A 365 -25.65 43.65 -3.70
CA TYR A 365 -26.64 44.62 -4.19
C TYR A 365 -26.39 46.05 -3.66
N LEU A 366 -25.90 46.22 -2.43
CA LEU A 366 -25.46 47.51 -1.90
C LEU A 366 -24.24 48.05 -2.65
N LYS A 367 -23.28 47.18 -2.99
CA LYS A 367 -22.12 47.52 -3.81
C LYS A 367 -22.56 48.05 -5.18
N LYS A 368 -23.45 47.32 -5.87
CA LYS A 368 -24.05 47.77 -7.14
C LYS A 368 -24.80 49.09 -6.98
N TYR A 369 -25.56 49.28 -5.91
CA TYR A 369 -26.25 50.55 -5.63
C TYR A 369 -25.27 51.73 -5.47
N LEU A 370 -24.18 51.53 -4.71
CA LEU A 370 -23.18 52.56 -4.42
C LEU A 370 -22.32 52.93 -5.63
N GLU A 371 -22.24 52.10 -6.68
CA GLU A 371 -21.67 52.49 -7.98
C GLU A 371 -22.45 53.66 -8.62
N TYR A 372 -23.77 53.72 -8.40
CA TYR A 372 -24.62 54.80 -8.92
C TYR A 372 -24.78 55.94 -7.93
N SER A 373 -24.85 55.64 -6.63
CA SER A 373 -25.10 56.60 -5.56
C SER A 373 -23.98 56.58 -4.51
N PRO A 374 -22.73 56.92 -4.89
CA PRO A 374 -21.61 56.78 -3.97
C PRO A 374 -21.82 57.62 -2.71
N ALA A 375 -22.47 58.79 -2.78
CA ALA A 375 -22.64 59.70 -1.64
C ALA A 375 -23.62 59.25 -0.54
N ASP A 376 -24.39 58.16 -0.71
CA ASP A 376 -25.33 57.67 0.33
C ASP A 376 -24.56 57.08 1.52
N SER A 377 -24.43 57.86 2.59
CA SER A 377 -23.70 57.46 3.80
C SER A 377 -24.37 56.29 4.53
N LYS A 378 -25.70 56.17 4.49
CA LYS A 378 -26.44 55.10 5.17
C LYS A 378 -26.23 53.77 4.45
N ALA A 379 -26.27 53.78 3.11
CA ALA A 379 -25.99 52.57 2.33
C ALA A 379 -24.53 52.12 2.46
N ARG A 380 -23.56 53.06 2.57
CA ARG A 380 -22.16 52.73 2.88
C ARG A 380 -22.01 52.07 4.25
N GLU A 381 -22.70 52.58 5.27
CA GLU A 381 -22.68 52.02 6.62
C GLU A 381 -23.29 50.60 6.62
N GLN A 382 -24.43 50.41 5.95
CA GLN A 382 -25.03 49.08 5.77
C GLN A 382 -24.08 48.12 5.05
N MET A 383 -23.42 48.56 3.98
CA MET A 383 -22.46 47.72 3.25
C MET A 383 -21.25 47.36 4.12
N LEU A 384 -20.74 48.30 4.91
CA LEU A 384 -19.61 48.08 5.81
C LEU A 384 -19.98 47.12 6.96
N ASN A 385 -21.20 47.18 7.47
CA ASN A 385 -21.71 46.23 8.46
C ASN A 385 -21.83 44.82 7.87
N CYS A 386 -22.29 44.68 6.62
CA CYS A 386 -22.28 43.39 5.93
C CYS A 386 -20.84 42.89 5.71
N GLU A 387 -19.91 43.77 5.33
CA GLU A 387 -18.51 43.42 5.14
C GLU A 387 -17.86 42.94 6.44
N LEU A 388 -18.16 43.60 7.58
CA LEU A 388 -17.71 43.20 8.89
C LEU A 388 -18.24 41.81 9.26
N ALA A 389 -19.55 41.55 9.07
CA ALA A 389 -20.14 40.25 9.37
C ALA A 389 -19.47 39.12 8.57
N LEU A 390 -19.30 39.30 7.25
CA LEU A 390 -18.61 38.34 6.38
C LEU A 390 -17.13 38.14 6.78
N ALA A 391 -16.46 39.22 7.22
CA ALA A 391 -15.08 39.15 7.69
C ALA A 391 -14.94 38.38 9.01
N LYS A 392 -15.88 38.52 9.94
CA LYS A 392 -15.89 37.74 11.19
C LYS A 392 -16.05 36.26 10.92
N GLU A 393 -16.99 35.89 10.04
CA GLU A 393 -17.21 34.50 9.62
C GLU A 393 -15.93 33.89 9.04
N SER A 394 -15.33 34.57 8.06
CA SER A 394 -14.08 34.10 7.42
C SER A 394 -12.90 34.04 8.40
N ALA A 395 -12.76 35.02 9.30
CA ALA A 395 -11.71 35.00 10.31
C ALA A 395 -11.87 33.84 11.30
N ALA A 396 -13.11 33.55 11.73
CA ALA A 396 -13.40 32.44 12.63
C ALA A 396 -13.08 31.08 11.99
N GLU A 397 -13.36 30.92 10.69
CA GLU A 397 -13.04 29.69 9.96
C GLU A 397 -11.53 29.45 9.88
N HIS A 398 -10.77 30.43 9.38
CA HIS A 398 -9.31 30.33 9.33
C HIS A 398 -8.71 30.12 10.73
N ALA A 399 -9.26 30.78 11.76
CA ALA A 399 -8.83 30.61 13.15
C ALA A 399 -9.05 29.17 13.65
N ALA A 400 -10.23 28.61 13.42
CA ALA A 400 -10.56 27.26 13.83
C ALA A 400 -9.68 26.22 13.10
N LYS A 401 -9.49 26.38 11.79
CA LYS A 401 -8.61 25.51 10.99
C LYS A 401 -7.15 25.62 11.40
N ALA A 402 -6.67 26.82 11.74
CA ALA A 402 -5.33 27.01 12.27
C ALA A 402 -5.14 26.27 13.61
N ILE A 403 -6.14 26.34 14.51
CA ILE A 403 -6.09 25.62 15.79
C ILE A 403 -6.09 24.11 15.57
N GLU A 404 -6.95 23.60 14.67
CA GLU A 404 -7.01 22.19 14.33
C GLU A 404 -5.68 21.67 13.74
N LEU A 405 -5.13 22.36 12.74
CA LEU A 405 -3.85 22.00 12.13
C LEU A 405 -2.70 22.08 13.15
N TYR A 406 -2.78 23.03 14.09
CA TYR A 406 -1.79 23.16 15.15
C TYR A 406 -1.86 21.99 16.13
N GLU A 407 -3.07 21.58 16.53
CA GLU A 407 -3.30 20.44 17.41
C GLU A 407 -2.90 19.12 16.75
N GLU A 408 -3.12 18.97 15.44
CA GLU A 408 -2.88 17.72 14.71
C GLU A 408 -1.44 17.58 14.19
N TYR A 409 -0.90 18.64 13.57
CA TYR A 409 0.37 18.61 12.82
C TYR A 409 1.43 19.57 13.38
N GLY A 410 1.04 20.58 14.15
CA GLY A 410 1.94 21.55 14.79
C GLY A 410 2.07 22.90 14.06
N GLU A 411 2.95 23.76 14.60
CA GLU A 411 3.06 25.19 14.26
C GLU A 411 3.27 25.47 12.76
N GLU A 412 4.20 24.77 12.11
CA GLU A 412 4.54 25.05 10.70
C GLU A 412 3.38 24.77 9.74
N THR A 413 2.54 23.78 10.04
CA THR A 413 1.38 23.44 9.19
C THR A 413 0.21 24.39 9.44
N ALA A 414 0.08 24.92 10.66
CA ALA A 414 -0.97 25.89 11.02
C ALA A 414 -0.68 27.34 10.58
N ASP A 415 0.58 27.66 10.27
CA ASP A 415 1.06 29.03 10.06
C ASP A 415 0.33 29.77 8.92
N GLU A 416 0.01 29.08 7.82
CA GLU A 416 -0.71 29.68 6.69
C GLU A 416 -2.11 30.17 7.09
N GLU A 417 -2.88 29.28 7.73
CA GLU A 417 -4.25 29.55 8.19
C GLU A 417 -4.25 30.59 9.33
N TYR A 418 -3.28 30.52 10.24
CA TYR A 418 -3.11 31.50 11.30
C TYR A 418 -2.87 32.90 10.75
N LYS A 419 -1.97 33.04 9.77
CA LYS A 419 -1.68 34.32 9.09
C LYS A 419 -2.90 34.82 8.33
N ALA A 420 -3.67 33.95 7.68
CA ALA A 420 -4.90 34.31 6.99
C ALA A 420 -5.94 34.91 7.96
N ALA A 421 -6.20 34.23 9.08
CA ALA A 421 -7.11 34.70 10.13
C ALA A 421 -6.64 36.06 10.71
N MET A 422 -5.37 36.15 11.10
CA MET A 422 -4.80 37.36 11.70
C MET A 422 -4.86 38.56 10.76
N LYS A 423 -4.61 38.37 9.46
CA LYS A 423 -4.70 39.43 8.46
C LYS A 423 -6.11 40.03 8.38
N ILE A 424 -7.16 39.21 8.44
CA ILE A 424 -8.55 39.67 8.44
C ILE A 424 -8.86 40.41 9.73
N LEU A 425 -8.53 39.81 10.88
CA LEU A 425 -8.80 40.38 12.20
C LEU A 425 -8.10 41.73 12.39
N GLU A 426 -6.82 41.84 12.03
CA GLU A 426 -6.08 43.10 12.13
C GLU A 426 -6.62 44.19 11.20
N LYS A 427 -7.03 43.82 9.98
CA LYS A 427 -7.67 44.75 9.03
C LYS A 427 -8.91 45.37 9.65
N TYR A 428 -9.86 44.56 10.13
CA TYR A 428 -11.15 45.07 10.61
C TYR A 428 -11.11 45.58 12.04
N ARG A 429 -10.21 45.12 12.92
CA ARG A 429 -10.00 45.68 14.27
C ARG A 429 -9.65 47.16 14.23
N LYS A 430 -8.91 47.59 13.19
CA LYS A 430 -8.57 49.01 13.00
C LYS A 430 -9.81 49.87 12.75
N TYR A 431 -10.80 49.33 12.04
CA TYR A 431 -12.04 50.04 11.69
C TYR A 431 -13.11 49.89 12.78
N PHE A 432 -13.12 48.75 13.49
CA PHE A 432 -14.11 48.37 14.50
C PHE A 432 -13.45 47.94 15.83
N PRO A 433 -12.79 48.87 16.55
CA PRO A 433 -12.01 48.53 17.74
C PRO A 433 -12.83 48.13 18.97
N GLN A 434 -14.14 48.35 18.97
CA GLN A 434 -15.05 48.02 20.08
C GLN A 434 -15.96 46.82 19.80
N ASP A 435 -15.78 46.14 18.66
CA ASP A 435 -16.58 44.96 18.34
C ASP A 435 -16.12 43.76 19.21
N GLU A 436 -16.96 43.36 20.16
CA GLU A 436 -16.63 42.33 21.15
C GLU A 436 -16.35 40.96 20.53
N GLU A 437 -17.08 40.60 19.48
CA GLU A 437 -16.96 39.31 18.80
C GLU A 437 -15.62 39.22 18.03
N LEU A 438 -15.27 40.28 17.30
CA LEU A 438 -14.00 40.35 16.57
C LEU A 438 -12.79 40.36 17.54
N LEU A 439 -12.92 41.03 18.69
CA LEU A 439 -11.93 41.00 19.76
C LEU A 439 -11.83 39.62 20.43
N GLY A 440 -12.95 38.93 20.61
CA GLY A 440 -13.02 37.55 21.11
C GLY A 440 -12.21 36.61 20.23
N ILE A 441 -12.52 36.56 18.94
CA ILE A 441 -11.81 35.71 17.96
C ILE A 441 -10.31 36.03 17.95
N TYR A 442 -9.94 37.32 17.96
CA TYR A 442 -8.53 37.75 17.99
C TYR A 442 -7.80 37.28 19.26
N ASN A 443 -8.40 37.48 20.44
CA ASN A 443 -7.78 37.11 21.70
C ASN A 443 -7.69 35.60 21.87
N ASP A 444 -8.72 34.85 21.46
CA ASP A 444 -8.74 33.39 21.53
C ASP A 444 -7.72 32.77 20.58
N LEU A 445 -7.62 33.28 19.36
CA LEU A 445 -6.62 32.84 18.40
C LEU A 445 -5.19 33.15 18.90
N LYS A 446 -4.96 34.35 19.43
CA LYS A 446 -3.67 34.74 19.99
C LYS A 446 -3.33 33.98 21.28
N LYS A 447 -4.31 33.60 22.08
CA LYS A 447 -4.11 32.76 23.27
C LYS A 447 -3.79 31.32 22.90
N SER A 448 -4.43 30.81 21.85
CA SER A 448 -4.25 29.43 21.39
C SER A 448 -2.96 29.24 20.60
N LEU A 449 -2.55 30.23 19.79
CA LEU A 449 -1.46 30.11 18.82
C LEU A 449 -0.44 31.27 18.82
N GLY A 450 -0.69 32.34 19.58
CA GLY A 450 0.13 33.54 19.56
C GLY A 450 1.48 33.34 20.26
N SER A 451 2.54 33.69 19.54
CA SER A 451 3.95 33.57 19.93
C SER A 451 4.44 34.56 20.99
N ASP A 452 3.57 35.45 21.50
CA ASP A 452 3.92 36.42 22.54
C ASP A 452 3.02 36.26 23.78
N VAL A 453 3.65 35.89 24.90
CA VAL A 453 3.11 35.79 26.27
C VAL A 453 2.40 34.48 26.64
N VAL A 454 3.09 33.35 26.40
CA VAL A 454 3.25 32.32 27.44
C VAL A 454 4.72 31.92 27.35
N ALA A 455 5.47 32.01 28.45
CA ALA A 455 6.78 31.38 28.52
C ALA A 455 6.58 29.94 28.04
N LYS A 456 7.18 29.55 26.89
CA LYS A 456 7.09 28.19 26.35
C LYS A 456 7.15 27.25 27.55
N PRO A 457 6.07 26.52 27.90
CA PRO A 457 6.19 25.55 28.95
C PRO A 457 7.29 24.63 28.47
N VAL A 458 8.44 24.66 29.15
CA VAL A 458 9.54 23.75 28.83
C VAL A 458 8.87 22.38 28.87
N PRO A 459 8.82 21.67 27.72
CA PRO A 459 8.08 20.42 27.68
C PRO A 459 8.61 19.54 28.79
N SER A 460 7.70 18.89 29.52
CA SER A 460 8.04 18.05 30.67
C SER A 460 9.14 17.05 30.31
N LEU A 461 9.13 16.60 29.05
CA LEU A 461 10.18 15.84 28.40
C LEU A 461 10.76 16.68 27.24
N GLU A 462 12.00 17.16 27.38
CA GLU A 462 12.72 17.93 26.37
C GLU A 462 13.53 17.01 25.47
N VAL A 463 13.51 17.27 24.16
CA VAL A 463 14.38 16.56 23.21
C VAL A 463 15.69 17.31 23.07
N MET A 464 16.77 16.67 23.53
CA MET A 464 18.12 17.23 23.56
C MET A 464 18.80 17.14 22.20
N SER A 465 18.79 15.96 21.59
CA SER A 465 19.39 15.70 20.28
C SER A 465 18.67 14.54 19.59
N VAL A 466 18.73 14.54 18.27
CA VAL A 466 18.36 13.41 17.42
C VAL A 466 19.56 13.09 16.56
N GLU A 467 20.13 11.91 16.75
CA GLU A 467 21.27 11.42 15.97
C GLU A 467 20.73 10.33 15.03
N LEU A 468 20.65 10.64 13.74
CA LEU A 468 20.19 9.71 12.71
C LEU A 468 21.36 9.33 11.81
N GLY A 469 21.52 8.03 11.58
CA GLY A 469 22.39 7.52 10.52
C GLY A 469 21.77 7.72 9.14
N VAL A 470 22.59 7.57 8.11
CA VAL A 470 22.11 7.40 6.74
C VAL A 470 21.50 5.99 6.59
N LEU A 471 20.53 5.86 5.68
CA LEU A 471 19.84 4.60 5.44
C LEU A 471 20.30 3.97 4.13
N PHE A 472 20.62 2.68 4.17
CA PHE A 472 20.93 1.86 3.01
C PHE A 472 19.79 0.86 2.79
N PRO A 473 19.14 0.82 1.61
CA PRO A 473 18.11 -0.17 1.33
C PRO A 473 18.59 -1.61 1.54
N ALA A 474 19.86 -1.88 1.24
CA ALA A 474 20.51 -3.18 1.47
C ALA A 474 20.43 -3.66 2.94
N LEU A 475 20.43 -2.73 3.89
CA LEU A 475 20.43 -3.00 5.33
C LEU A 475 19.02 -3.01 5.94
N MET A 476 17.96 -3.08 5.13
CA MET A 476 16.58 -3.03 5.63
C MET A 476 16.26 -4.08 6.72
N ASN A 477 16.84 -5.28 6.60
CA ASN A 477 16.67 -6.35 7.58
C ASN A 477 17.47 -6.08 8.87
N VAL A 478 18.57 -5.34 8.77
CA VAL A 478 19.38 -4.92 9.92
C VAL A 478 18.63 -3.89 10.74
N TYR A 479 18.00 -2.90 10.10
CA TYR A 479 17.26 -1.84 10.80
C TYR A 479 15.99 -2.32 11.54
N ALA A 480 15.55 -3.56 11.29
CA ALA A 480 14.49 -4.20 12.05
C ALA A 480 14.94 -4.63 13.46
N CYS A 481 16.23 -4.95 13.62
CA CYS A 481 16.82 -5.44 14.85
C CYS A 481 17.77 -4.43 15.51
N GLU A 482 18.50 -3.66 14.70
CA GLU A 482 19.45 -2.63 15.12
C GLU A 482 18.85 -1.24 14.85
N PRO A 483 18.98 -0.29 15.79
CA PRO A 483 18.43 1.05 15.60
C PRO A 483 19.19 1.85 14.54
N SER A 484 18.47 2.64 13.75
CA SER A 484 19.03 3.55 12.74
C SER A 484 19.54 4.87 13.33
N GLY A 485 19.33 5.09 14.62
CA GLY A 485 19.72 6.30 15.32
C GLY A 485 19.32 6.29 16.78
N VAL A 486 19.55 7.40 17.47
CA VAL A 486 19.26 7.58 18.90
C VAL A 486 18.61 8.95 19.13
N LEU A 487 17.55 8.95 19.94
CA LEU A 487 16.90 10.15 20.46
C LEU A 487 17.32 10.37 21.92
N LYS A 488 17.90 11.53 22.25
CA LYS A 488 18.20 11.90 23.63
C LYS A 488 17.08 12.77 24.19
N VAL A 489 16.45 12.32 25.26
CA VAL A 489 15.37 13.06 25.96
C VAL A 489 15.73 13.33 27.41
N LYS A 490 15.33 14.48 27.92
CA LYS A 490 15.57 14.90 29.32
C LYS A 490 14.26 15.24 30.01
N ASN A 491 14.05 14.73 31.22
CA ASN A 491 12.90 15.11 32.04
C ASN A 491 13.19 16.44 32.76
N ASN A 492 12.55 17.53 32.32
CA ASN A 492 12.66 18.85 32.94
C ASN A 492 11.54 19.14 33.95
N SER A 493 10.61 18.19 34.14
CA SER A 493 9.55 18.31 35.14
C SER A 493 10.06 17.99 36.55
N LYS A 494 9.25 18.29 37.57
CA LYS A 494 9.52 17.91 38.97
C LYS A 494 9.01 16.50 39.32
N GLU A 495 8.37 15.82 38.36
CA GLU A 495 7.69 14.54 38.56
C GLU A 495 8.35 13.43 37.73
N THR A 496 8.19 12.18 38.15
CA THR A 496 8.64 11.04 37.34
C THR A 496 7.73 10.84 36.14
N ILE A 497 8.30 10.87 34.93
CA ILE A 497 7.60 10.56 33.68
C ILE A 497 7.60 9.05 33.47
N LYS A 498 6.49 8.47 33.03
CA LYS A 498 6.35 7.01 32.85
C LYS A 498 5.95 6.64 31.43
N ASN A 499 6.20 5.39 31.06
CA ASN A 499 5.80 4.79 29.78
C ASN A 499 6.19 5.66 28.58
N VAL A 500 7.46 6.03 28.48
CA VAL A 500 7.96 6.81 27.34
C VAL A 500 8.21 5.87 26.17
N GLU A 501 7.59 6.14 25.03
CA GLU A 501 7.70 5.35 23.81
C GLU A 501 7.92 6.29 22.63
N LEU A 502 8.95 5.99 21.83
CA LEU A 502 9.23 6.65 20.57
C LEU A 502 8.76 5.78 19.40
N SER A 503 8.07 6.35 18.43
CA SER A 503 7.71 5.72 17.15
C SER A 503 8.31 6.49 15.99
N ALA A 504 9.02 5.82 15.09
CA ALA A 504 9.59 6.43 13.89
C ALA A 504 8.80 6.02 12.64
N TYR A 505 8.59 6.95 11.71
CA TYR A 505 7.88 6.69 10.46
C TYR A 505 8.47 7.48 9.29
N ILE A 506 8.74 6.78 8.18
CA ILE A 506 9.10 7.37 6.89
C ILE A 506 7.99 7.02 5.91
N ARG A 507 7.31 8.06 5.41
CA ARG A 507 6.22 7.88 4.44
C ARG A 507 6.70 7.10 3.21
N LYS A 508 5.84 6.23 2.66
CA LYS A 508 6.06 5.35 1.50
C LYS A 508 6.99 4.15 1.76
N TYR A 509 8.04 4.33 2.55
CA TYR A 509 9.07 3.32 2.78
C TYR A 509 8.86 2.48 4.05
N MET A 510 7.77 2.74 4.77
CA MET A 510 7.32 1.99 5.93
C MET A 510 5.81 1.81 5.84
N ASP A 511 5.30 0.65 6.23
CA ASP A 511 3.86 0.36 6.23
C ASP A 511 3.17 1.02 7.44
N PHE A 512 3.85 1.01 8.59
CA PHE A 512 3.43 1.63 9.84
C PHE A 512 4.63 2.23 10.58
N GLY A 513 4.38 3.09 11.57
CA GLY A 513 5.44 3.58 12.44
C GLY A 513 6.02 2.44 13.31
N SER A 514 7.35 2.37 13.43
CA SER A 514 8.03 1.39 14.28
C SER A 514 8.30 1.97 15.65
N ALA A 515 7.68 1.37 16.67
CA ALA A 515 7.86 1.74 18.07
C ALA A 515 9.17 1.16 18.65
N SER A 516 9.81 1.95 19.49
CA SER A 516 10.91 1.58 20.39
C SER A 516 10.40 0.79 21.59
N ASP A 517 11.31 0.25 22.38
CA ASP A 517 10.95 -0.38 23.65
C ASP A 517 10.52 0.69 24.66
N ILE A 518 9.47 0.40 25.44
CA ILE A 518 8.90 1.35 26.40
C ILE A 518 9.89 1.58 27.55
N VAL A 519 10.32 2.84 27.72
CA VAL A 519 11.05 3.27 28.92
C VAL A 519 10.06 3.45 30.05
N ALA A 520 10.12 2.56 31.05
CA ALA A 520 9.14 2.49 32.13
C ALA A 520 9.05 3.77 32.96
N GLU A 521 10.20 4.38 33.30
CA GLU A 521 10.26 5.62 34.07
C GLU A 521 11.52 6.46 33.78
N ILE A 522 11.37 7.78 33.80
CA ILE A 522 12.46 8.77 33.73
C ILE A 522 12.29 9.74 34.91
N LYS A 523 13.27 9.78 35.82
CA LYS A 523 13.21 10.62 37.02
C LYS A 523 13.41 12.11 36.68
N PRO A 524 12.96 13.03 37.54
CA PRO A 524 13.21 14.46 37.38
C PRO A 524 14.70 14.78 37.17
N GLY A 525 15.03 15.50 36.11
CA GLY A 525 16.39 15.92 35.75
C GLY A 525 17.20 14.89 34.96
N ASP A 526 16.77 13.63 34.87
CA ASP A 526 17.49 12.56 34.18
C ASP A 526 17.35 12.68 32.66
N THR A 527 18.38 12.20 31.96
CA THR A 527 18.44 12.08 30.50
C THR A 527 18.46 10.60 30.12
N VAL A 528 17.70 10.22 29.11
CA VAL A 528 17.64 8.85 28.57
C VAL A 528 17.84 8.87 27.06
N GLU A 529 18.58 7.88 26.58
CA GLU A 529 18.75 7.56 25.17
C GLU A 529 17.71 6.52 24.74
N ILE A 530 16.89 6.87 23.74
CA ILE A 530 15.86 5.99 23.19
C ILE A 530 16.29 5.59 21.76
N PRO A 531 16.47 4.29 21.47
CA PRO A 531 16.87 3.82 20.16
C PRO A 531 15.75 4.04 19.13
N ILE A 532 16.13 4.54 17.95
CA ILE A 532 15.22 4.77 16.81
C ILE A 532 15.20 3.50 15.97
N LYS A 533 14.16 2.68 16.10
CA LYS A 533 13.94 1.50 15.25
C LYS A 533 13.34 1.95 13.91
N THR A 534 13.71 1.34 12.79
CA THR A 534 13.20 1.72 11.46
C THR A 534 12.92 0.47 10.63
N VAL A 535 11.68 -0.01 10.69
CA VAL A 535 11.24 -1.19 9.93
C VAL A 535 10.81 -0.76 8.52
N LEU A 536 11.69 -0.94 7.54
CA LEU A 536 11.48 -0.57 6.14
C LEU A 536 10.71 -1.66 5.37
N ASN A 537 9.91 -1.26 4.38
CA ASN A 537 9.20 -2.17 3.46
C ASN A 537 9.96 -2.31 2.11
N SER A 538 9.48 -3.20 1.23
CA SER A 538 10.15 -3.54 -0.06
C SER A 538 10.32 -2.35 -1.02
N GLU A 539 9.59 -1.24 -0.84
CA GLU A 539 9.69 -0.07 -1.69
C GLU A 539 11.09 0.59 -1.64
N VAL A 540 11.87 0.36 -0.58
CA VAL A 540 13.25 0.87 -0.49
C VAL A 540 14.14 0.29 -1.59
N MET A 541 13.86 -0.94 -2.04
CA MET A 541 14.59 -1.59 -3.13
C MET A 541 14.29 -0.99 -4.52
N LYS A 542 13.35 -0.04 -4.61
CA LYS A 542 13.03 0.72 -5.83
C LYS A 542 13.77 2.07 -5.92
N VAL A 543 14.55 2.43 -4.91
CA VAL A 543 15.32 3.69 -4.85
C VAL A 543 16.56 3.57 -5.74
N ASN A 544 16.55 4.25 -6.89
CA ASN A 544 17.67 4.21 -7.86
C ASN A 544 18.70 5.34 -7.68
N GLU A 545 18.33 6.40 -6.96
CA GLU A 545 19.18 7.57 -6.68
C GLU A 545 19.08 7.93 -5.20
N ASN A 546 20.08 8.63 -4.65
CA ASN A 546 20.05 9.07 -3.26
C ASN A 546 18.91 10.08 -3.06
N VAL A 547 18.08 9.87 -2.04
CA VAL A 547 16.92 10.73 -1.75
C VAL A 547 16.98 11.26 -0.32
N ASN A 548 16.65 12.54 -0.16
CA ASN A 548 16.47 13.15 1.15
C ASN A 548 15.00 13.04 1.55
N LEU A 549 14.76 12.31 2.65
CA LEU A 549 13.44 12.02 3.18
C LEU A 549 13.24 12.76 4.50
N GLN A 550 11.98 12.83 4.95
CA GLN A 550 11.62 13.32 6.27
C GLN A 550 11.17 12.13 7.11
N MET A 551 11.88 11.87 8.22
CA MET A 551 11.48 10.91 9.23
C MET A 551 10.67 11.62 10.31
N GLN A 552 9.44 11.16 10.53
CA GLN A 552 8.59 11.60 11.62
C GLN A 552 8.85 10.75 12.86
N LEU A 553 9.19 11.41 13.96
CA LEU A 553 9.44 10.82 15.27
C LEU A 553 8.32 11.25 16.22
N THR A 554 7.50 10.30 16.64
CA THR A 554 6.40 10.50 17.58
C THR A 554 6.79 9.98 18.95
N LEU A 555 6.99 10.89 19.91
CA LEU A 555 7.27 10.58 21.30
C LEU A 555 5.96 10.61 22.10
N THR A 556 5.65 9.55 22.82
CA THR A 556 4.49 9.49 23.73
C THR A 556 4.95 9.16 25.14
N TRP A 557 4.28 9.72 26.15
CA TRP A 557 4.58 9.44 27.56
C TRP A 557 3.37 9.70 28.45
N ASN A 558 3.39 9.14 29.66
CA ASN A 558 2.39 9.41 30.69
C ASN A 558 2.95 10.36 31.75
N GLU A 559 2.24 11.46 31.98
CA GLU A 559 2.52 12.42 33.05
C GLU A 559 1.21 12.68 33.82
N LYS A 560 1.23 12.53 35.16
CA LYS A 560 0.04 12.74 36.03
C LYS A 560 -1.22 11.97 35.56
N ASN A 561 -1.04 10.73 35.09
CA ASN A 561 -2.09 9.87 34.52
C ASN A 561 -2.76 10.40 33.23
N LEU A 562 -2.15 11.37 32.56
CA LEU A 562 -2.53 11.82 31.22
C LEU A 562 -1.46 11.39 30.22
N GLN A 563 -1.91 10.80 29.10
CA GLN A 563 -1.02 10.51 27.98
C GLN A 563 -0.74 11.80 27.23
N LYS A 564 0.54 12.09 27.00
CA LYS A 564 1.04 13.21 26.21
C LYS A 564 1.77 12.68 24.99
N LYS A 565 1.82 13.52 23.95
CA LYS A 565 2.46 13.23 22.67
C LYS A 565 3.24 14.47 22.21
N GLN A 566 4.39 14.25 21.59
CA GLN A 566 5.17 15.24 20.87
C GLN A 566 5.62 14.63 19.54
N VAL A 567 5.50 15.39 18.45
CA VAL A 567 5.93 14.97 17.12
C VAL A 567 7.11 15.84 16.68
N ILE A 568 8.13 15.20 16.11
CA ILE A 568 9.36 15.85 15.66
C ILE A 568 9.69 15.30 14.28
N THR A 569 10.02 16.17 13.34
CA THR A 569 10.43 15.75 12.01
C THR A 569 11.92 15.99 11.85
N ARG A 570 12.64 15.02 11.29
CA ARG A 570 14.08 15.13 10.99
C ARG A 570 14.40 14.66 9.58
N PRO A 571 15.27 15.36 8.85
CA PRO A 571 15.72 14.90 7.56
C PRO A 571 16.58 13.63 7.73
N VAL A 572 16.41 12.68 6.81
CA VAL A 572 17.24 11.46 6.72
C VAL A 572 17.55 11.19 5.26
N THR A 573 18.81 10.85 4.95
CA THR A 573 19.21 10.47 3.59
C THR A 573 19.08 8.97 3.43
N MET A 574 18.35 8.55 2.40
CA MET A 574 18.29 7.17 1.93
C MET A 574 19.14 7.06 0.67
N TYR A 575 20.15 6.19 0.69
CA TYR A 575 20.98 5.94 -0.48
C TYR A 575 20.24 5.07 -1.51
N LYS A 576 20.78 5.04 -2.74
CA LYS A 576 20.34 4.11 -3.79
C LYS A 576 20.46 2.65 -3.35
N LYS A 577 19.64 1.77 -3.92
CA LYS A 577 19.55 0.33 -3.58
C LYS A 577 20.87 -0.44 -3.70
N SER A 578 21.78 0.04 -4.53
CA SER A 578 23.10 -0.53 -4.77
C SER A 578 24.18 0.01 -3.84
N ALA A 579 23.87 0.95 -2.95
CA ALA A 579 24.87 1.56 -2.10
C ALA A 579 25.21 0.69 -0.88
N ILE A 580 26.49 0.65 -0.55
CA ILE A 580 27.05 -0.01 0.64
C ILE A 580 28.17 0.87 1.23
N VAL A 581 28.55 0.60 2.47
CA VAL A 581 29.79 1.11 3.08
C VAL A 581 30.64 -0.07 3.56
N TRP A 582 31.95 0.10 3.52
CA TRP A 582 32.91 -0.95 3.89
C TRP A 582 33.29 -0.92 5.39
N SER A 583 32.43 -0.36 6.26
CA SER A 583 32.66 -0.36 7.71
C SER A 583 32.61 -1.76 8.34
N ASP A 584 31.89 -2.69 7.69
CA ASP A 584 31.88 -4.12 8.01
C ASP A 584 31.78 -4.88 6.68
N THR A 585 32.85 -5.59 6.32
CA THR A 585 32.93 -6.37 5.07
C THR A 585 31.76 -7.35 4.90
N SER A 586 31.24 -7.87 6.02
CA SER A 586 30.14 -8.83 6.03
C SER A 586 28.85 -8.25 5.46
N MET A 587 28.70 -6.91 5.40
CA MET A 587 27.54 -6.25 4.78
C MET A 587 27.30 -6.68 3.33
N LEU A 588 28.34 -7.10 2.61
CA LEU A 588 28.23 -7.55 1.24
C LEU A 588 27.32 -8.79 1.09
N SER A 589 27.11 -9.58 2.15
CA SER A 589 26.18 -10.72 2.12
C SER A 589 24.73 -10.30 1.88
N CYS A 590 24.34 -9.05 2.17
CA CYS A 590 23.02 -8.53 1.80
C CYS A 590 22.76 -8.61 0.29
N PHE A 591 23.80 -8.57 -0.54
CA PHE A 591 23.74 -8.66 -2.00
C PHE A 591 23.87 -10.10 -2.52
N ILE A 592 24.07 -11.09 -1.66
CA ILE A 592 24.11 -12.52 -2.04
C ILE A 592 22.68 -13.04 -2.03
N LEU A 593 22.12 -13.32 -3.21
CA LEU A 593 20.69 -13.62 -3.44
C LEU A 593 20.48 -15.05 -3.99
N PRO A 594 20.67 -16.11 -3.19
CA PRO A 594 20.55 -17.49 -3.67
C PRO A 594 19.12 -17.89 -4.06
N ASN A 595 18.12 -17.22 -3.49
CA ASN A 595 16.70 -17.48 -3.73
C ASN A 595 16.10 -16.63 -4.86
N ASP A 596 16.89 -15.75 -5.49
CA ASP A 596 16.43 -15.02 -6.68
C ASP A 596 16.15 -16.00 -7.83
N LYS A 597 15.01 -15.84 -8.52
CA LYS A 597 14.58 -16.76 -9.57
C LYS A 597 15.54 -16.79 -10.76
N SER A 598 16.13 -15.65 -11.14
CA SER A 598 17.05 -15.56 -12.26
C SER A 598 18.38 -16.24 -11.92
N VAL A 599 18.88 -16.00 -10.71
CA VAL A 599 20.06 -16.68 -10.15
C VAL A 599 19.84 -18.19 -10.08
N ALA A 600 18.76 -18.64 -9.43
CA ALA A 600 18.46 -20.05 -9.26
C ALA A 600 18.27 -20.79 -10.59
N SER A 601 17.59 -20.14 -11.55
CA SER A 601 17.39 -20.72 -12.88
C SER A 601 18.68 -20.82 -13.66
N PHE A 602 19.56 -19.81 -13.57
CA PHE A 602 20.88 -19.86 -14.21
C PHE A 602 21.73 -20.98 -13.59
N ALA A 603 21.82 -21.05 -12.27
CA ALA A 603 22.57 -22.08 -11.55
C ALA A 603 22.08 -23.49 -11.92
N PHE A 604 20.76 -23.72 -11.87
CA PHE A 604 20.16 -25.01 -12.19
C PHE A 604 20.40 -25.43 -13.66
N ASN A 605 20.22 -24.52 -14.61
CA ASN A 605 20.46 -24.81 -16.03
C ASN A 605 21.93 -25.15 -16.32
N THR A 606 22.87 -24.54 -15.59
CA THR A 606 24.30 -24.82 -15.72
C THR A 606 24.67 -26.21 -15.20
N ILE A 607 24.10 -26.67 -14.09
CA ILE A 607 24.48 -27.95 -13.46
C ILE A 607 23.78 -29.19 -14.05
N VAL A 608 22.58 -29.05 -14.63
CA VAL A 608 21.76 -30.18 -15.11
C VAL A 608 22.32 -30.87 -16.36
N ILE A 609 23.15 -30.17 -17.14
CA ILE A 609 23.56 -30.63 -18.49
C ILE A 609 24.78 -31.58 -18.46
N ASN A 610 25.37 -31.88 -17.30
CA ASN A 610 26.58 -32.70 -17.23
C ASN A 610 26.32 -34.14 -16.74
N GLU A 611 26.45 -35.11 -17.65
CA GLU A 611 26.23 -36.54 -17.40
C GLU A 611 27.44 -37.25 -16.74
N ARG A 612 28.62 -36.61 -16.66
CA ARG A 612 29.84 -37.19 -16.06
C ARG A 612 30.28 -36.41 -14.82
N LYS A 613 29.99 -36.96 -13.63
CA LYS A 613 30.50 -36.45 -12.36
C LYS A 613 31.79 -37.20 -12.01
N VAL A 614 32.95 -36.72 -12.47
CA VAL A 614 34.28 -37.30 -12.15
C VAL A 614 34.94 -36.53 -10.99
N LEU A 615 34.21 -35.65 -10.30
CA LEU A 615 34.61 -34.96 -9.07
C LEU A 615 33.44 -34.98 -8.05
N SER A 616 33.69 -34.54 -6.80
CA SER A 616 32.61 -34.32 -5.83
C SER A 616 31.57 -33.36 -6.40
N HIS A 617 30.31 -33.46 -5.94
CA HIS A 617 29.23 -32.64 -6.51
C HIS A 617 29.53 -31.14 -6.39
N ASN A 618 30.07 -30.69 -5.27
CA ASN A 618 30.39 -29.28 -5.04
C ASN A 618 31.57 -28.82 -5.92
N ILE A 619 32.63 -29.63 -6.05
CA ILE A 619 33.76 -29.30 -6.93
C ILE A 619 33.30 -29.24 -8.39
N SER A 620 32.58 -30.26 -8.86
CA SER A 620 32.04 -30.29 -10.23
C SER A 620 31.14 -29.09 -10.50
N ASN A 621 30.16 -28.82 -9.66
CA ASN A 621 29.23 -27.72 -9.84
C ASN A 621 29.93 -26.35 -9.74
N GLY A 622 30.88 -26.20 -8.81
CA GLY A 622 31.68 -24.98 -8.66
C GLY A 622 32.45 -24.65 -9.95
N ILE A 623 33.11 -25.65 -10.55
CA ILE A 623 33.78 -25.51 -11.85
C ILE A 623 32.81 -25.08 -12.95
N LEU A 624 31.66 -25.78 -13.06
CA LEU A 624 30.65 -25.48 -14.09
C LEU A 624 30.14 -24.04 -13.96
N ILE A 625 29.82 -23.61 -12.75
CA ILE A 625 29.31 -22.27 -12.46
C ILE A 625 30.38 -21.21 -12.75
N CYS A 626 31.62 -21.39 -12.26
CA CYS A 626 32.73 -20.47 -12.53
C CYS A 626 33.00 -20.31 -14.03
N ASN A 627 33.09 -21.43 -14.76
CA ASN A 627 33.33 -21.39 -16.20
C ASN A 627 32.17 -20.75 -16.97
N ALA A 628 30.92 -21.01 -16.57
CA ALA A 628 29.75 -20.39 -17.18
C ALA A 628 29.73 -18.87 -16.96
N VAL A 629 30.05 -18.40 -15.75
CA VAL A 629 30.17 -16.97 -15.44
C VAL A 629 31.32 -16.34 -16.23
N GLY A 630 32.46 -17.01 -16.34
CA GLY A 630 33.61 -16.55 -17.13
C GLY A 630 33.34 -16.39 -18.63
N LYS A 631 32.32 -17.06 -19.16
CA LYS A 631 31.90 -16.96 -20.57
C LYS A 631 30.84 -15.89 -20.82
N LEU A 632 30.23 -15.35 -19.77
CA LEU A 632 29.46 -14.13 -19.90
C LEU A 632 30.44 -13.05 -20.42
N PRO A 633 30.03 -12.17 -21.36
CA PRO A 633 30.85 -11.08 -21.87
C PRO A 633 31.02 -9.96 -20.83
N VAL A 634 31.28 -10.34 -19.58
CA VAL A 634 31.57 -9.49 -18.45
C VAL A 634 32.92 -8.86 -18.71
N LYS A 635 32.90 -7.64 -19.23
CA LYS A 635 34.05 -6.77 -19.13
C LYS A 635 34.16 -6.35 -17.67
N TYR A 636 35.29 -6.68 -17.04
CA TYR A 636 35.71 -5.98 -15.85
C TYR A 636 35.80 -4.49 -16.18
N ILE A 637 34.97 -3.69 -15.51
CA ILE A 637 34.99 -2.23 -15.61
C ILE A 637 35.12 -1.76 -14.16
N PRO A 638 36.32 -1.38 -13.69
CA PRO A 638 36.44 -0.82 -12.35
C PRO A 638 35.54 0.41 -12.25
N ASP A 639 34.83 0.58 -11.13
CA ASP A 639 33.98 1.75 -10.91
C ASP A 639 34.84 3.03 -11.11
N PRO A 640 34.49 3.90 -12.08
CA PRO A 640 35.28 5.09 -12.39
C PRO A 640 35.22 6.17 -11.31
N VAL A 641 34.31 6.06 -10.33
CA VAL A 641 34.07 7.00 -9.24
C VAL A 641 34.59 6.45 -7.90
N ALA A 642 34.60 5.12 -7.74
CA ALA A 642 34.74 4.46 -6.45
C ALA A 642 35.42 3.07 -6.56
N PRO A 643 36.66 2.92 -7.05
CA PRO A 643 37.27 1.59 -7.15
C PRO A 643 37.40 0.94 -5.76
N VAL A 644 37.04 -0.34 -5.64
CA VAL A 644 37.17 -1.13 -4.40
C VAL A 644 38.57 -1.00 -3.77
N SER A 645 39.62 -0.92 -4.60
CA SER A 645 41.00 -0.73 -4.16
C SER A 645 41.29 0.57 -3.41
N GLU A 646 40.45 1.60 -3.58
CA GLU A 646 40.54 2.88 -2.88
C GLU A 646 39.59 2.97 -1.67
N GLN A 647 38.58 2.09 -1.59
CA GLN A 647 37.52 2.15 -0.58
C GLN A 647 37.66 1.11 0.53
N LEU A 648 38.22 -0.07 0.25
CA LEU A 648 38.45 -1.09 1.27
C LEU A 648 39.46 -0.55 2.32
N GLY A 649 39.04 -0.46 3.58
CA GLY A 649 39.79 0.18 4.67
C GLY A 649 39.42 1.65 4.96
N ASN A 650 38.48 2.24 4.19
CA ASN A 650 37.87 3.54 4.49
C ASN A 650 36.40 3.36 4.91
N GLU A 651 36.16 3.33 6.22
CA GLU A 651 34.85 3.04 6.83
C GLU A 651 33.70 3.97 6.39
N TYR A 652 34.01 5.13 5.81
CA TYR A 652 33.03 6.16 5.41
C TYR A 652 32.87 6.29 3.89
N ALA A 653 33.62 5.52 3.08
CA ALA A 653 33.47 5.51 1.64
C ALA A 653 32.21 4.74 1.24
N VAL A 654 31.35 5.37 0.43
CA VAL A 654 30.15 4.73 -0.12
C VAL A 654 30.51 4.11 -1.47
N ASP A 655 30.24 2.82 -1.60
CA ASP A 655 30.44 2.03 -2.81
C ASP A 655 29.11 1.68 -3.51
N THR A 656 29.19 1.08 -4.70
CA THR A 656 28.05 0.63 -5.49
C THR A 656 28.16 -0.82 -5.92
N VAL A 657 27.44 -1.71 -5.23
CA VAL A 657 27.31 -3.12 -5.58
C VAL A 657 26.01 -3.34 -6.36
N ARG A 658 26.09 -3.88 -7.57
CA ARG A 658 24.93 -4.29 -8.37
C ARG A 658 24.34 -5.60 -7.84
N LEU A 659 23.02 -5.75 -7.98
CA LEU A 659 22.36 -6.98 -7.59
C LEU A 659 22.71 -8.12 -8.58
N PRO A 660 22.86 -9.38 -8.13
CA PRO A 660 23.27 -10.50 -8.99
C PRO A 660 22.50 -10.66 -10.30
N PHE A 661 21.18 -10.47 -10.28
CA PHE A 661 20.35 -10.56 -11.50
C PHE A 661 20.62 -9.40 -12.48
N GLU A 662 21.02 -8.22 -11.98
CA GLU A 662 21.40 -7.07 -12.81
C GLU A 662 22.75 -7.35 -13.48
N THR A 663 23.71 -7.93 -12.75
CA THR A 663 25.01 -8.37 -13.28
C THR A 663 24.83 -9.42 -14.39
N LEU A 664 23.94 -10.41 -14.20
CA LEU A 664 23.58 -11.40 -15.24
C LEU A 664 22.94 -10.75 -16.48
N LYS A 665 22.04 -9.77 -16.27
CA LYS A 665 21.31 -9.09 -17.34
C LYS A 665 22.21 -8.19 -18.17
N LEU A 666 23.02 -7.38 -17.50
CA LEU A 666 23.94 -6.43 -18.14
C LEU A 666 25.18 -7.12 -18.69
N LYS A 667 25.49 -8.34 -18.21
CA LYS A 667 26.68 -9.11 -18.59
C LYS A 667 27.95 -8.29 -18.34
N GLY A 668 28.08 -7.68 -17.17
CA GLY A 668 29.16 -6.77 -16.81
C GLY A 668 29.16 -6.44 -15.32
N GLY A 669 30.34 -6.29 -14.72
CA GLY A 669 30.55 -6.05 -13.29
C GLY A 669 32.04 -5.94 -12.94
N ASP A 670 32.35 -5.37 -11.79
CA ASP A 670 33.66 -5.35 -11.12
C ASP A 670 33.79 -6.51 -10.10
N CYS A 671 34.78 -6.44 -9.19
CA CYS A 671 35.14 -7.55 -8.32
C CYS A 671 34.04 -7.91 -7.31
N ASP A 672 33.39 -6.93 -6.70
CA ASP A 672 32.29 -7.08 -5.75
C ASP A 672 30.99 -7.51 -6.43
N ASP A 673 30.64 -6.93 -7.60
CA ASP A 673 29.54 -7.40 -8.44
C ASP A 673 29.66 -8.88 -8.81
N LEU A 674 30.87 -9.30 -9.22
CA LEU A 674 31.13 -10.68 -9.65
C LEU A 674 31.22 -11.64 -8.47
N THR A 675 31.76 -11.17 -7.34
CA THR A 675 31.82 -11.95 -6.09
C THR A 675 30.42 -12.27 -5.58
N THR A 676 29.56 -11.25 -5.49
CA THR A 676 28.17 -11.44 -5.04
C THR A 676 27.38 -12.33 -6.00
N LEU A 677 27.56 -12.17 -7.31
CA LEU A 677 26.95 -13.06 -8.30
C LEU A 677 27.41 -14.51 -8.14
N LEU A 678 28.72 -14.75 -8.05
CA LEU A 678 29.26 -16.10 -7.99
C LEU A 678 28.85 -16.81 -6.69
N CYS A 679 28.90 -16.11 -5.55
CA CYS A 679 28.38 -16.62 -4.28
C CYS A 679 26.89 -16.96 -4.39
N SER A 680 26.09 -16.06 -4.96
CA SER A 680 24.64 -16.28 -5.12
C SER A 680 24.33 -17.53 -5.95
N LEU A 681 25.06 -17.75 -7.04
CA LEU A 681 24.90 -18.91 -7.92
C LEU A 681 25.29 -20.22 -7.22
N MET A 682 26.41 -20.23 -6.50
CA MET A 682 26.90 -21.40 -5.78
C MET A 682 26.02 -21.76 -4.59
N GLU A 683 25.61 -20.78 -3.78
CA GLU A 683 24.66 -20.97 -2.67
C GLU A 683 23.31 -21.48 -3.18
N SER A 684 22.83 -20.97 -4.32
CA SER A 684 21.61 -21.48 -4.98
C SER A 684 21.73 -22.94 -5.45
N ALA A 685 22.94 -23.36 -5.82
CA ALA A 685 23.26 -24.74 -6.16
C ALA A 685 23.55 -25.62 -4.93
N GLY A 686 23.41 -25.10 -3.71
CA GLY A 686 23.65 -25.81 -2.45
C GLY A 686 25.12 -25.95 -2.07
N ILE A 687 25.99 -25.08 -2.58
CA ILE A 687 27.42 -25.03 -2.27
C ILE A 687 27.66 -23.85 -1.33
N SER A 688 28.11 -24.13 -0.11
CA SER A 688 28.47 -23.07 0.85
C SER A 688 29.65 -22.24 0.36
N THR A 689 29.57 -20.94 0.55
CA THR A 689 30.54 -19.95 0.09
C THR A 689 31.05 -19.05 1.21
N ALA A 690 32.17 -18.41 0.97
CA ALA A 690 32.80 -17.45 1.85
C ALA A 690 33.33 -16.27 1.03
N LEU A 691 33.24 -15.07 1.60
CA LEU A 691 33.91 -13.89 1.08
C LEU A 691 35.36 -13.91 1.55
N ILE A 692 36.27 -13.52 0.65
CA ILE A 692 37.67 -13.29 1.00
C ILE A 692 38.02 -11.86 0.62
N THR A 693 38.50 -11.09 1.59
CA THR A 693 39.03 -9.75 1.37
C THR A 693 40.49 -9.66 1.72
N THR A 694 41.20 -8.85 0.94
CA THR A 694 42.60 -8.47 1.11
C THR A 694 42.69 -6.93 1.01
N SER A 695 43.88 -6.34 1.05
CA SER A 695 44.01 -4.88 0.99
C SER A 695 43.54 -4.31 -0.37
N GLY A 696 42.28 -3.90 -0.45
CA GLY A 696 41.72 -3.27 -1.65
C GLY A 696 41.18 -4.25 -2.71
N HIS A 697 41.00 -5.52 -2.36
CA HIS A 697 40.53 -6.53 -3.30
C HIS A 697 39.64 -7.57 -2.63
N ILE A 698 38.65 -8.05 -3.38
CA ILE A 698 37.63 -9.00 -2.89
C ILE A 698 37.36 -10.10 -3.90
N PHE A 699 37.24 -11.31 -3.40
CA PHE A 699 36.88 -12.51 -4.14
C PHE A 699 36.18 -13.50 -3.21
N MET A 700 36.08 -14.78 -3.59
CA MET A 700 35.36 -15.77 -2.80
C MET A 700 36.08 -17.10 -2.66
N ALA A 701 35.61 -17.94 -1.75
CA ALA A 701 35.92 -19.36 -1.68
C ALA A 701 34.66 -20.19 -1.55
N PHE A 702 34.69 -21.44 -2.02
CA PHE A 702 33.57 -22.38 -1.85
C PHE A 702 34.01 -23.66 -1.18
N ASN A 703 33.08 -24.25 -0.43
CA ASN A 703 33.28 -25.49 0.29
C ASN A 703 33.17 -26.69 -0.66
N THR A 704 34.20 -27.53 -0.67
CA THR A 704 34.29 -28.71 -1.55
C THR A 704 33.41 -29.87 -1.09
N GLY A 705 32.84 -29.80 0.11
CA GLY A 705 32.09 -30.86 0.80
C GLY A 705 32.98 -32.03 1.23
N LYS A 706 34.30 -31.80 1.34
CA LYS A 706 35.31 -32.82 1.66
C LYS A 706 36.16 -32.37 2.84
N ALA A 707 36.57 -33.34 3.65
CA ALA A 707 37.51 -33.09 4.72
C ALA A 707 38.87 -32.63 4.17
N TYR A 708 39.51 -31.71 4.88
CA TYR A 708 40.88 -31.34 4.59
C TYR A 708 41.82 -32.49 4.99
N ASN A 709 42.67 -32.92 4.06
CA ASN A 709 43.49 -34.13 4.21
C ASN A 709 44.86 -33.96 3.52
N SER A 710 45.69 -35.02 3.53
CA SER A 710 47.03 -34.98 2.95
C SER A 710 47.05 -34.65 1.46
N VAL A 711 46.00 -34.95 0.70
CA VAL A 711 45.92 -34.62 -0.73
C VAL A 711 45.81 -33.11 -0.93
N TRP A 712 44.99 -32.44 -0.12
CA TRP A 712 44.86 -30.98 -0.14
C TRP A 712 46.15 -30.26 0.29
N ASN A 713 46.92 -30.86 1.20
CA ASN A 713 48.23 -30.36 1.64
C ASN A 713 49.35 -30.48 0.59
N ASN A 714 49.22 -31.42 -0.35
CA ASN A 714 50.26 -31.77 -1.32
C ASN A 714 49.90 -31.34 -2.75
N LEU A 715 48.98 -30.38 -2.90
CA LEU A 715 48.65 -29.83 -4.21
C LEU A 715 49.90 -29.26 -4.91
N PRO A 716 49.98 -29.33 -6.24
CA PRO A 716 51.14 -28.79 -6.98
C PRO A 716 51.32 -27.28 -6.79
N ASP A 717 52.56 -26.82 -6.99
CA ASP A 717 52.95 -25.42 -6.85
C ASP A 717 51.99 -24.43 -7.53
N GLY A 718 51.51 -23.46 -6.74
CA GLY A 718 50.55 -22.43 -7.15
C GLY A 718 49.07 -22.84 -6.99
N TYR A 719 48.78 -23.99 -6.38
CA TYR A 719 47.44 -24.38 -5.97
C TYR A 719 47.42 -24.70 -4.48
N ALA A 720 46.43 -24.19 -3.78
CA ALA A 720 46.20 -24.45 -2.36
C ALA A 720 44.69 -24.47 -2.06
N ALA A 721 44.30 -25.22 -1.04
CA ALA A 721 42.98 -25.11 -0.43
C ALA A 721 43.12 -24.58 1.00
N LEU A 722 42.09 -23.89 1.46
CA LEU A 722 41.99 -23.39 2.83
C LEU A 722 41.35 -24.46 3.71
N GLU A 723 41.92 -24.70 4.89
CA GLU A 723 41.31 -25.54 5.92
C GLU A 723 40.44 -24.68 6.83
N VAL A 724 39.12 -24.89 6.81
CA VAL A 724 38.18 -24.19 7.69
C VAL A 724 37.22 -25.22 8.26
N ASP A 725 37.16 -25.30 9.59
CA ASP A 725 36.38 -26.29 10.35
C ASP A 725 36.61 -27.76 9.93
N GLY A 726 37.84 -28.07 9.50
CA GLY A 726 38.24 -29.41 9.04
C GLY A 726 37.77 -29.77 7.64
N GLU A 727 37.16 -28.84 6.90
CA GLU A 727 36.76 -29.00 5.50
C GLU A 727 37.67 -28.21 4.57
N ALA A 728 37.79 -28.66 3.33
CA ALA A 728 38.60 -28.02 2.31
C ALA A 728 37.78 -27.00 1.52
N TRP A 729 38.30 -25.78 1.42
CA TRP A 729 37.71 -24.66 0.69
C TRP A 729 38.62 -24.24 -0.45
N ILE A 730 38.06 -24.04 -1.64
CA ILE A 730 38.80 -23.59 -2.81
C ILE A 730 38.57 -22.09 -3.01
N PRO A 731 39.63 -21.25 -2.93
CA PRO A 731 39.52 -19.84 -3.27
C PRO A 731 39.44 -19.65 -4.78
N VAL A 732 38.67 -18.66 -5.22
CA VAL A 732 38.39 -18.39 -6.63
C VAL A 732 38.47 -16.89 -6.89
N GLU A 733 39.43 -16.49 -7.72
CA GLU A 733 39.59 -15.10 -8.16
C GLU A 733 38.56 -14.80 -9.25
N VAL A 734 37.52 -14.07 -8.88
CA VAL A 734 36.34 -13.86 -9.74
C VAL A 734 36.68 -13.12 -11.02
N THR A 735 37.67 -12.22 -10.99
CA THR A 735 38.11 -11.47 -12.18
C THR A 735 38.86 -12.33 -13.18
N ALA A 736 39.40 -13.47 -12.75
CA ALA A 736 40.14 -14.42 -13.58
C ALA A 736 39.25 -15.56 -14.12
N CYS A 737 37.96 -15.61 -13.76
CA CYS A 737 37.02 -16.62 -14.26
C CYS A 737 36.89 -16.63 -15.79
N ASN A 738 37.10 -15.50 -16.47
CA ASN A 738 37.11 -15.41 -17.93
C ASN A 738 38.18 -16.29 -18.62
N ASN A 739 39.24 -16.65 -17.87
CA ASN A 739 40.29 -17.55 -18.31
C ASN A 739 40.07 -19.00 -17.85
N GLY A 740 38.90 -19.30 -17.27
CA GLY A 740 38.52 -20.60 -16.74
C GLY A 740 38.90 -20.80 -15.26
N PHE A 741 38.24 -21.78 -14.65
CA PHE A 741 38.34 -22.09 -13.23
C PHE A 741 39.77 -22.32 -12.74
N MET A 742 40.59 -23.08 -13.48
CA MET A 742 41.97 -23.36 -13.07
C MET A 742 42.83 -22.10 -12.93
N LYS A 743 42.61 -21.11 -13.79
CA LYS A 743 43.31 -19.83 -13.70
C LYS A 743 42.76 -18.98 -12.55
N ALA A 744 41.45 -19.00 -12.33
CA ALA A 744 40.82 -18.31 -11.21
C ALA A 744 41.30 -18.84 -9.85
N TRP A 745 41.37 -20.16 -9.68
CA TRP A 745 41.87 -20.78 -8.46
C TRP A 745 43.34 -20.45 -8.21
N LYS A 746 44.20 -20.63 -9.22
CA LYS A 746 45.63 -20.30 -9.10
C LYS A 746 45.87 -18.84 -8.75
N THR A 747 45.15 -17.93 -9.41
CA THR A 747 45.31 -16.48 -9.15
C THR A 747 44.88 -16.12 -7.72
N ALA A 748 43.82 -16.73 -7.19
CA ALA A 748 43.43 -16.53 -5.80
C ALA A 748 44.49 -17.07 -4.82
N CYS A 749 45.08 -18.24 -5.10
CA CYS A 749 46.17 -18.78 -4.30
C CYS A 749 47.39 -17.86 -4.30
N ASP A 750 47.76 -17.34 -5.48
CA ASP A 750 48.86 -16.38 -5.61
C ASP A 750 48.60 -15.12 -4.75
N THR A 751 47.37 -14.59 -4.72
CA THR A 751 47.00 -13.46 -3.85
C THR A 751 47.13 -13.82 -2.37
N LEU A 752 46.55 -14.93 -1.94
CA LEU A 752 46.56 -15.39 -0.55
C LEU A 752 47.95 -15.72 0.00
N MET A 753 48.89 -16.07 -0.87
CA MET A 753 50.29 -16.31 -0.46
C MET A 753 51.06 -15.02 -0.18
N ASN A 754 50.63 -13.89 -0.75
CA ASN A 754 51.36 -12.63 -0.72
C ASN A 754 50.72 -11.56 0.19
N GLU A 755 49.46 -11.75 0.58
CA GLU A 755 48.68 -10.76 1.33
C GLU A 755 47.94 -11.39 2.52
N ASP A 756 47.82 -10.62 3.60
CA ASP A 756 46.92 -10.97 4.71
C ASP A 756 45.47 -10.87 4.22
N PHE A 757 44.62 -11.78 4.69
CA PHE A 757 43.24 -11.86 4.24
C PHE A 757 42.25 -12.09 5.40
N GLU A 758 41.02 -11.63 5.19
CA GLU A 758 39.86 -11.96 6.00
C GLU A 758 39.07 -13.08 5.29
N PHE A 759 38.60 -14.07 6.04
CA PHE A 759 37.75 -15.15 5.54
C PHE A 759 36.40 -15.10 6.25
N ILE A 760 35.33 -14.83 5.51
CA ILE A 760 33.99 -14.62 6.06
C ILE A 760 33.03 -15.64 5.45
N PRO A 761 32.66 -16.71 6.16
CA PRO A 761 31.61 -17.61 5.71
C PRO A 761 30.32 -16.82 5.45
N VAL A 762 29.70 -17.02 4.28
CA VAL A 762 28.46 -16.31 3.92
C VAL A 762 27.33 -16.65 4.88
N SER A 763 27.30 -17.89 5.39
CA SER A 763 26.37 -18.31 6.43
C SER A 763 26.46 -17.47 7.70
N ASP A 764 27.67 -17.08 8.09
CA ASP A 764 27.93 -16.35 9.33
C ASP A 764 27.63 -14.87 9.12
N ALA A 765 28.03 -14.30 7.98
CA ALA A 765 27.68 -12.94 7.58
C ALA A 765 26.14 -12.75 7.55
N MET A 766 25.40 -13.73 7.01
CA MET A 766 23.95 -13.71 6.93
C MET A 766 23.22 -13.79 8.28
N LEU A 767 23.89 -14.18 9.38
CA LEU A 767 23.29 -14.09 10.72
C LEU A 767 22.94 -12.65 11.11
N ARG A 768 23.74 -11.69 10.62
CA ARG A 768 23.55 -10.26 10.84
C ARG A 768 23.03 -9.55 9.58
N TYR A 769 23.67 -9.81 8.44
CA TYR A 769 23.44 -9.14 7.16
C TYR A 769 22.68 -10.06 6.19
N GLN A 770 21.41 -10.30 6.49
CA GLN A 770 20.55 -11.15 5.66
C GLN A 770 20.37 -10.58 4.25
N SER A 771 20.27 -11.48 3.26
CA SER A 771 19.95 -11.16 1.87
C SER A 771 18.74 -10.25 1.74
N VAL A 772 18.81 -9.25 0.86
CA VAL A 772 17.64 -8.42 0.55
C VAL A 772 16.58 -9.18 -0.23
N SER A 773 15.31 -8.87 0.06
CA SER A 773 14.19 -9.38 -0.73
C SER A 773 13.87 -8.41 -1.87
N VAL A 774 13.94 -8.89 -3.10
CA VAL A 774 13.62 -8.11 -4.30
C VAL A 774 12.32 -8.65 -4.92
N GLU A 775 11.39 -7.76 -5.26
CA GLU A 775 10.14 -8.15 -5.93
C GLU A 775 10.42 -8.75 -7.31
N GLU A 776 9.62 -9.77 -7.67
CA GLU A 776 9.80 -10.58 -8.88
C GLU A 776 9.81 -9.70 -10.15
N SER A 777 10.91 -9.76 -10.91
CA SER A 777 10.88 -9.32 -12.31
C SER A 777 10.26 -10.43 -13.16
N GLU A 778 9.18 -10.13 -13.88
CA GLU A 778 8.52 -11.01 -14.86
C GLU A 778 9.38 -11.25 -16.12
N GLU A 779 10.71 -11.36 -15.99
CA GLU A 779 11.62 -11.43 -17.12
C GLU A 779 11.91 -12.87 -17.56
N LYS A 780 12.04 -13.02 -18.89
CA LYS A 780 12.37 -14.28 -19.55
C LYS A 780 13.62 -14.88 -18.91
N LEU A 781 13.44 -16.06 -18.32
CA LEU A 781 14.51 -16.96 -17.86
C LEU A 781 15.69 -16.92 -18.83
N LEU A 782 16.85 -16.46 -18.34
CA LEU A 782 18.10 -16.58 -19.07
C LEU A 782 18.43 -18.08 -19.16
N ASN A 783 18.12 -18.68 -20.31
CA ASN A 783 18.50 -20.06 -20.58
C ASN A 783 20.00 -20.10 -20.87
N GLY A 784 20.78 -20.57 -19.90
CA GLY A 784 22.18 -20.95 -20.09
C GLY A 784 22.28 -22.17 -20.99
N ASN A 785 22.18 -21.97 -22.31
CA ASN A 785 22.48 -23.03 -23.26
C ASN A 785 24.00 -23.20 -23.31
N ILE A 786 24.51 -24.27 -22.70
CA ILE A 786 25.94 -24.61 -22.72
C ILE A 786 26.37 -24.94 -24.16
N SER A 787 27.30 -24.14 -24.69
CA SER A 787 27.97 -24.33 -25.98
C SER A 787 28.86 -25.58 -25.99
N VAL A 788 29.21 -26.08 -27.18
CA VAL A 788 30.14 -27.21 -27.33
C VAL A 788 31.53 -26.87 -26.76
N GLU A 789 31.97 -25.62 -26.91
CA GLU A 789 33.24 -25.12 -26.38
C GLU A 789 33.27 -25.14 -24.84
N GLU A 790 32.16 -24.77 -24.19
CA GLU A 790 32.03 -24.85 -22.73
C GLU A 790 32.06 -26.29 -22.23
N LYS A 791 31.41 -27.23 -22.93
CA LYS A 791 31.49 -28.66 -22.60
C LYS A 791 32.94 -29.16 -22.64
N MET A 792 33.67 -28.83 -23.70
CA MET A 792 35.09 -29.20 -23.83
C MET A 792 35.98 -28.55 -22.76
N LEU A 793 35.75 -27.27 -22.45
CA LEU A 793 36.47 -26.57 -21.37
C LEU A 793 36.25 -27.26 -20.02
N ASN A 794 35.00 -27.61 -19.72
CA ASN A 794 34.64 -28.30 -18.48
C ASN A 794 35.28 -29.69 -18.40
N GLU A 795 35.20 -30.49 -19.48
CA GLU A 795 35.84 -31.81 -19.54
C GLU A 795 37.37 -31.72 -19.33
N ASN A 796 38.04 -30.77 -19.98
CA ASN A 796 39.46 -30.55 -19.80
C ASN A 796 39.81 -30.17 -18.35
N CYS A 797 39.03 -29.26 -17.76
CA CYS A 797 39.22 -28.83 -16.37
C CYS A 797 39.03 -29.99 -15.37
N PHE A 798 38.01 -30.84 -15.58
CA PHE A 798 37.81 -32.03 -14.75
C PHE A 798 38.99 -33.00 -14.84
N ASN A 799 39.48 -33.26 -16.05
CA ASN A 799 40.64 -34.14 -16.26
C ASN A 799 41.91 -33.58 -15.61
N GLU A 800 42.13 -32.27 -15.71
CA GLU A 800 43.28 -31.59 -15.12
C GLU A 800 43.26 -31.66 -13.59
N ILE A 801 42.11 -31.36 -12.97
CA ILE A 801 41.93 -31.42 -11.52
C ILE A 801 42.06 -32.86 -11.01
N THR A 802 41.49 -33.82 -11.72
CA THR A 802 41.62 -35.24 -11.38
C THR A 802 43.10 -35.66 -11.40
N ALA A 803 43.83 -35.31 -12.46
CA ALA A 803 45.26 -35.58 -12.55
C ALA A 803 46.07 -34.87 -11.45
N MET A 804 45.66 -33.67 -11.06
CA MET A 804 46.29 -32.89 -9.99
C MET A 804 46.15 -33.56 -8.63
N PHE A 805 44.94 -33.97 -8.24
CA PHE A 805 44.71 -34.68 -6.98
C PHE A 805 45.45 -36.03 -6.94
N VAL A 806 45.51 -36.75 -8.07
CA VAL A 806 46.28 -38.00 -8.17
C VAL A 806 47.77 -37.76 -7.97
N LYS A 807 48.34 -36.69 -8.57
CA LYS A 807 49.75 -36.33 -8.38
C LYS A 807 50.07 -35.82 -6.98
N ALA A 808 49.11 -35.17 -6.33
CA ALA A 808 49.21 -34.73 -4.94
C ALA A 808 49.14 -35.92 -3.95
N SER A 809 48.74 -37.11 -4.42
CA SER A 809 48.88 -38.33 -3.63
C SER A 809 50.35 -38.61 -3.33
N PRO A 810 50.70 -39.06 -2.11
CA PRO A 810 52.08 -39.33 -1.72
C PRO A 810 52.79 -40.43 -2.54
N VAL A 811 52.08 -41.16 -3.42
CA VAL A 811 52.62 -42.26 -4.23
C VAL A 811 52.07 -42.22 -5.66
N SER A 812 52.93 -42.38 -6.67
CA SER A 812 52.52 -42.44 -8.08
C SER A 812 51.86 -43.80 -8.40
N GLU A 813 50.67 -43.79 -9.04
CA GLU A 813 49.91 -45.03 -9.33
C GLU A 813 50.71 -46.01 -10.20
N GLU A 814 51.55 -45.52 -11.11
CA GLU A 814 52.30 -46.34 -12.06
C GLU A 814 53.47 -47.08 -11.41
N GLU A 815 54.16 -46.45 -10.46
CA GLU A 815 55.35 -47.00 -9.79
C GLU A 815 55.04 -47.66 -8.44
N CYS A 816 53.85 -47.44 -7.89
CA CYS A 816 53.40 -48.08 -6.65
C CYS A 816 53.24 -49.60 -6.84
N ASN A 817 53.93 -50.36 -5.99
CA ASN A 817 53.93 -51.83 -5.97
C ASN A 817 53.43 -52.39 -4.61
N ASP A 818 52.76 -51.55 -3.82
CA ASP A 818 52.17 -51.89 -2.54
C ASP A 818 50.63 -51.84 -2.62
N ALA A 819 49.97 -52.86 -2.05
CA ALA A 819 48.51 -52.99 -2.17
C ALA A 819 47.74 -52.01 -1.29
N ASP A 820 48.28 -51.61 -0.13
CA ASP A 820 47.64 -50.66 0.78
C ASP A 820 47.76 -49.22 0.26
N GLU A 821 48.91 -48.87 -0.33
CA GLU A 821 49.10 -47.58 -1.00
C GLU A 821 48.20 -47.44 -2.24
N LEU A 822 48.09 -48.47 -3.09
CA LEU A 822 47.14 -48.46 -4.21
C LEU A 822 45.68 -48.43 -3.73
N ASN A 823 45.37 -49.02 -2.57
CA ASN A 823 44.04 -48.88 -1.97
C ASN A 823 43.76 -47.42 -1.58
N GLY A 824 44.73 -46.73 -0.97
CA GLY A 824 44.63 -45.30 -0.68
C GLY A 824 44.46 -44.44 -1.93
N ILE A 825 45.20 -44.72 -3.02
CA ILE A 825 45.03 -44.02 -4.31
C ILE A 825 43.63 -44.27 -4.90
N ALA A 826 43.12 -45.50 -4.79
CA ALA A 826 41.77 -45.81 -5.24
C ALA A 826 40.68 -45.12 -4.41
N GLU A 827 40.92 -44.93 -3.11
CA GLU A 827 40.05 -44.12 -2.24
C GLU A 827 40.04 -42.67 -2.69
N ILE A 828 41.18 -42.09 -3.09
CA ILE A 828 41.24 -40.75 -3.69
C ILE A 828 40.42 -40.69 -4.99
N TYR A 829 40.60 -41.64 -5.92
CA TYR A 829 39.77 -41.70 -7.13
C TYR A 829 38.28 -41.83 -6.80
N PHE A 830 37.93 -42.59 -5.77
CA PHE A 830 36.55 -42.71 -5.30
C PHE A 830 36.02 -41.43 -4.66
N GLU A 831 36.84 -40.71 -3.88
CA GLU A 831 36.49 -39.41 -3.30
C GLU A 831 36.22 -38.36 -4.38
N LEU A 832 36.97 -38.45 -5.48
CA LEU A 832 36.75 -37.72 -6.72
C LEU A 832 35.59 -38.31 -7.54
N ASN A 833 34.91 -39.39 -7.17
CA ASN A 833 33.85 -40.00 -8.00
C ASN A 833 34.32 -40.51 -9.39
N ASP A 834 35.63 -40.73 -9.58
CA ASP A 834 36.20 -41.46 -10.71
C ASP A 834 36.14 -42.97 -10.44
N ILE A 835 34.92 -43.51 -10.54
CA ILE A 835 34.65 -44.92 -10.21
C ILE A 835 35.45 -45.87 -11.12
N GLU A 836 35.72 -45.50 -12.37
CA GLU A 836 36.42 -46.38 -13.30
C GLU A 836 37.90 -46.50 -12.98
N ASN A 837 38.60 -45.38 -12.73
CA ASN A 837 39.99 -45.43 -12.30
C ASN A 837 40.13 -45.97 -10.87
N SER A 838 39.17 -45.72 -9.99
CA SER A 838 39.15 -46.36 -8.66
C SER A 838 39.08 -47.89 -8.77
N ILE A 839 38.17 -48.43 -9.59
CA ILE A 839 38.09 -49.88 -9.86
C ILE A 839 39.37 -50.38 -10.53
N ARG A 840 39.90 -49.68 -11.54
CA ARG A 840 41.14 -50.06 -12.23
C ARG A 840 42.33 -50.16 -11.27
N THR A 841 42.45 -49.18 -10.38
CA THR A 841 43.51 -49.10 -9.37
C THR A 841 43.36 -50.22 -8.34
N LEU A 842 42.15 -50.46 -7.81
CA LEU A 842 41.92 -51.59 -6.90
C LEU A 842 42.12 -52.95 -7.56
N LEU A 843 41.81 -53.10 -8.86
CA LEU A 843 42.12 -54.34 -9.59
C LEU A 843 43.63 -54.53 -9.75
N LYS A 844 44.42 -53.45 -9.83
CA LYS A 844 45.89 -53.50 -9.75
C LYS A 844 46.34 -53.91 -8.34
N ALA A 845 45.80 -53.28 -7.29
CA ALA A 845 46.07 -53.62 -5.89
C ALA A 845 45.77 -55.10 -5.59
N TYR A 846 44.63 -55.60 -6.07
CA TYR A 846 44.21 -57.00 -5.91
C TYR A 846 45.13 -57.99 -6.62
N LYS A 847 45.76 -57.59 -7.74
CA LYS A 847 46.78 -58.43 -8.41
C LYS A 847 48.07 -58.52 -7.60
N ILE A 848 48.40 -57.49 -6.83
CA ILE A 848 49.57 -57.45 -5.95
C ILE A 848 49.30 -58.28 -4.69
N ASP A 849 48.20 -58.00 -3.99
CA ASP A 849 47.75 -58.80 -2.84
C ASP A 849 46.26 -59.12 -2.91
N SER A 850 45.96 -60.32 -3.40
CA SER A 850 44.60 -60.85 -3.50
C SER A 850 43.95 -61.19 -2.15
N ARG A 851 44.70 -61.15 -1.03
CA ARG A 851 44.22 -61.43 0.33
C ARG A 851 43.97 -60.16 1.14
N ASN A 852 44.29 -58.98 0.59
CA ASN A 852 44.04 -57.71 1.25
C ASN A 852 42.52 -57.49 1.41
N LYS A 853 42.05 -57.54 2.67
CA LYS A 853 40.62 -57.46 3.00
C LYS A 853 40.01 -56.11 2.59
N ALA A 854 40.75 -55.02 2.76
CA ALA A 854 40.29 -53.67 2.41
C ALA A 854 40.07 -53.54 0.89
N VAL A 855 41.07 -53.93 0.09
CA VAL A 855 41.00 -53.89 -1.39
C VAL A 855 39.80 -54.69 -1.93
N VAL A 856 39.58 -55.90 -1.42
CA VAL A 856 38.49 -56.77 -1.89
C VAL A 856 37.11 -56.23 -1.47
N SER A 857 37.00 -55.70 -0.24
CA SER A 857 35.78 -55.07 0.26
C SER A 857 35.42 -53.82 -0.55
N ASN A 858 36.42 -52.97 -0.80
CA ASN A 858 36.28 -51.75 -1.59
C ASN A 858 35.89 -52.07 -3.04
N LEU A 859 36.48 -53.09 -3.68
CA LEU A 859 36.07 -53.56 -5.02
C LEU A 859 34.60 -53.99 -5.06
N SER A 860 34.16 -54.78 -4.08
CA SER A 860 32.77 -55.24 -4.01
C SER A 860 31.79 -54.07 -3.91
N GLY A 861 32.12 -53.08 -3.07
CA GLY A 861 31.34 -51.85 -2.90
C GLY A 861 31.26 -51.02 -4.19
N LEU A 862 32.38 -50.83 -4.89
CA LEU A 862 32.42 -50.04 -6.13
C LEU A 862 31.67 -50.71 -7.28
N PHE A 863 31.81 -52.04 -7.47
CA PHE A 863 31.03 -52.76 -8.48
C PHE A 863 29.52 -52.72 -8.17
N LYS A 864 29.14 -52.72 -6.89
CA LYS A 864 27.74 -52.53 -6.47
C LYS A 864 27.22 -51.15 -6.87
N LEU A 865 28.03 -50.10 -6.65
CA LEU A 865 27.70 -48.73 -7.05
C LEU A 865 27.58 -48.58 -8.58
N LYS A 866 28.39 -49.31 -9.36
CA LYS A 866 28.31 -49.35 -10.83
C LYS A 866 27.12 -50.17 -11.36
N GLY A 867 26.37 -50.87 -10.50
CA GLY A 867 25.28 -51.76 -10.88
C GLY A 867 25.75 -53.11 -11.45
N ASP A 868 27.03 -53.46 -11.31
CA ASP A 868 27.60 -54.75 -11.73
C ASP A 868 27.47 -55.78 -10.59
N GLU A 869 26.28 -56.36 -10.48
CA GLU A 869 25.96 -57.34 -9.42
C GLU A 869 26.83 -58.60 -9.49
N ILE A 870 27.30 -58.97 -10.70
CA ILE A 870 28.12 -60.16 -10.91
C ILE A 870 29.50 -59.98 -10.26
N ASN A 871 30.19 -58.90 -10.59
CA ASN A 871 31.51 -58.62 -10.01
C ASN A 871 31.39 -58.24 -8.53
N SER A 872 30.35 -57.49 -8.15
CA SER A 872 30.09 -57.18 -6.73
C SER A 872 29.92 -58.45 -5.88
N GLY A 873 29.09 -59.39 -6.33
CA GLY A 873 28.87 -60.68 -5.67
C GLY A 873 30.10 -61.58 -5.67
N LYS A 874 30.92 -61.54 -6.73
CA LYS A 874 32.21 -62.24 -6.78
C LYS A 874 33.16 -61.76 -5.69
N TYR A 875 33.42 -60.46 -5.60
CA TYR A 875 34.35 -59.91 -4.61
C TYR A 875 33.77 -59.96 -3.18
N SER A 876 32.45 -59.87 -3.00
CA SER A 876 31.79 -60.06 -1.68
C SER A 876 32.09 -61.45 -1.11
N LYS A 877 31.93 -62.51 -1.91
CA LYS A 877 32.24 -63.89 -1.49
C LYS A 877 33.71 -64.09 -1.16
N ILE A 878 34.61 -63.39 -1.86
CA ILE A 878 36.05 -63.43 -1.58
C ILE A 878 36.33 -62.73 -0.24
N ALA A 879 35.75 -61.57 0.02
CA ALA A 879 35.88 -60.87 1.30
C ALA A 879 35.34 -61.70 2.48
N GLU A 880 34.21 -62.39 2.31
CA GLU A 880 33.65 -63.33 3.30
C GLU A 880 34.58 -64.52 3.57
N SER A 881 35.26 -65.03 2.53
CA SER A 881 36.22 -66.13 2.69
C SER A 881 37.52 -65.72 3.41
N LEU A 882 37.92 -64.45 3.24
CA LEU A 882 39.09 -63.86 3.90
C LEU A 882 38.80 -63.48 5.36
N SER A 883 37.54 -63.23 5.72
CA SER A 883 37.11 -63.01 7.11
C SER A 883 36.89 -64.32 7.88
N GLY A 884 36.63 -65.44 7.20
CA GLY A 884 36.41 -66.76 7.81
C GLY A 884 37.67 -67.53 8.25
N THR A 885 38.88 -67.02 7.99
CA THR A 885 40.15 -67.77 8.20
C THR A 885 40.89 -67.49 9.51
N GLU A 886 40.37 -66.67 10.43
CA GLU A 886 41.02 -66.36 11.72
C GLU A 886 40.81 -67.39 12.85
N LYS A 887 40.47 -68.64 12.51
CA LYS A 887 40.45 -69.76 13.48
C LYS A 887 41.30 -70.94 13.05
N SER A 888 42.63 -70.76 12.98
CA SER A 888 43.59 -71.79 13.46
C SER A 888 45.04 -71.29 13.40
N GLY A 889 45.68 -71.14 14.56
CA GLY A 889 47.13 -70.95 14.65
C GLY A 889 47.60 -70.47 16.02
N LYS A 890 47.75 -71.39 16.99
CA LYS A 890 48.53 -71.14 18.22
C LYS A 890 50.02 -71.41 17.94
N ASN A 891 50.88 -70.40 18.06
CA ASN A 891 52.00 -70.35 19.04
C ASN A 891 52.98 -69.19 18.79
N ASN A 892 53.25 -68.45 19.87
CA ASN A 892 54.42 -67.66 20.28
C ASN A 892 55.33 -67.01 19.20
N ASP A 893 55.47 -65.68 19.21
CA ASP A 893 56.44 -64.96 20.06
C ASP A 893 56.22 -63.43 19.99
N SER A 894 56.79 -62.74 20.98
CA SER A 894 56.68 -61.36 21.41
C SER A 894 57.12 -60.24 20.43
N ARG A 895 56.31 -59.16 20.31
CA ARG A 895 56.73 -57.73 20.46
C ARG A 895 55.57 -56.75 20.22
N LYS A 896 55.49 -55.74 21.10
CA LYS A 896 54.63 -54.54 21.04
C LYS A 896 54.86 -53.74 19.75
N GLY A 897 53.77 -53.24 19.14
CA GLY A 897 53.80 -52.15 18.13
C GLY A 897 52.41 -51.82 17.58
N ARG A 898 52.00 -50.56 17.75
CA ARG A 898 50.77 -49.85 17.31
C ARG A 898 50.29 -50.12 15.87
N GLY A 899 48.97 -49.97 15.67
CA GLY A 899 48.34 -49.66 14.37
C GLY A 899 46.85 -50.01 14.33
N ASP A 900 45.97 -49.01 14.33
CA ASP A 900 44.51 -49.13 14.35
C ASP A 900 43.93 -49.68 13.02
N ASP A 901 42.90 -50.53 13.12
CA ASP A 901 42.00 -50.94 12.04
C ASP A 901 41.19 -49.73 11.49
N LYS A 902 41.74 -48.97 10.53
CA LYS A 902 41.05 -47.78 9.96
C LYS A 902 40.94 -47.69 8.43
N ASN A 903 41.42 -48.67 7.65
CA ASN A 903 41.52 -48.54 6.18
C ASN A 903 40.48 -49.35 5.38
N SER A 904 39.21 -49.41 5.79
CA SER A 904 38.12 -49.89 4.92
C SER A 904 37.17 -48.72 4.64
N ILE A 905 36.76 -48.50 3.39
CA ILE A 905 35.77 -47.47 3.04
C ILE A 905 34.55 -47.68 3.94
N ALA A 906 34.30 -46.74 4.86
CA ALA A 906 33.20 -46.78 5.80
C ALA A 906 31.86 -46.57 5.07
N MET A 907 31.38 -47.63 4.42
CA MET A 907 30.13 -47.74 3.66
C MET A 907 28.87 -47.83 4.54
N GLU A 908 28.85 -47.19 5.71
CA GLU A 908 27.71 -47.28 6.65
C GLU A 908 26.97 -45.96 6.90
N ARG A 909 27.45 -44.80 6.40
CA ARG A 909 26.83 -43.49 6.69
C ARG A 909 25.86 -42.90 5.65
N LEU A 910 25.70 -43.52 4.47
CA LEU A 910 24.77 -43.01 3.43
C LEU A 910 23.40 -43.73 3.36
N SER A 911 23.11 -44.65 4.29
CA SER A 911 21.84 -45.42 4.29
C SER A 911 20.72 -44.84 5.17
N ARG A 912 20.86 -43.64 5.74
CA ARG A 912 19.88 -43.07 6.70
C ARG A 912 19.21 -41.73 6.35
N THR A 913 19.38 -41.19 5.15
CA THR A 913 18.60 -40.01 4.71
C THR A 913 17.94 -40.31 3.37
N GLY A 914 16.76 -40.93 3.45
CA GLY A 914 15.96 -41.30 2.30
C GLY A 914 14.47 -41.27 2.63
N ASP A 915 13.99 -40.16 3.19
CA ASP A 915 12.55 -39.94 3.34
C ASP A 915 11.98 -39.30 2.07
N GLY A 916 11.32 -40.14 1.28
CA GLY A 916 9.97 -39.88 0.78
C GLY A 916 9.78 -38.86 -0.36
N VAL A 917 9.96 -39.30 -1.62
CA VAL A 917 9.18 -38.75 -2.75
C VAL A 917 8.48 -39.90 -3.48
N ARG A 918 7.21 -40.12 -3.14
CA ARG A 918 6.29 -41.02 -3.88
C ARG A 918 5.58 -40.22 -4.97
N ILE A 919 5.93 -40.48 -6.22
CA ILE A 919 5.16 -40.08 -7.39
C ILE A 919 3.90 -40.96 -7.45
N ARG A 920 2.70 -40.36 -7.40
CA ARG A 920 1.42 -41.05 -7.67
C ARG A 920 0.81 -40.53 -8.97
N GLY A 921 0.65 -41.45 -9.92
CA GLY A 921 -0.12 -41.25 -11.15
C GLY A 921 -1.64 -41.21 -10.92
N LYS A 922 -2.31 -40.54 -11.85
CA LYS A 922 -3.76 -40.28 -11.95
C LYS A 922 -4.60 -41.57 -12.02
N ASN A 923 -5.72 -41.59 -11.31
CA ASN A 923 -7.10 -41.80 -11.80
C ASN A 923 -8.04 -42.19 -10.63
N GLY A 924 -9.18 -41.51 -10.50
CA GLY A 924 -10.24 -41.93 -9.58
C GLY A 924 -11.12 -40.79 -9.08
N VAL A 925 -12.23 -40.59 -9.78
CA VAL A 925 -13.37 -39.71 -9.43
C VAL A 925 -13.97 -40.09 -8.07
N LEU A 926 -14.31 -39.11 -7.19
CA LEU A 926 -15.58 -39.06 -6.44
C LEU A 926 -15.72 -37.82 -5.51
N LYS A 927 -16.71 -36.99 -5.86
CA LYS A 927 -17.72 -36.25 -5.06
C LYS A 927 -17.36 -35.40 -3.82
N ARG A 928 -17.88 -34.17 -3.90
CA ARG A 928 -18.24 -33.15 -2.87
C ARG A 928 -18.64 -33.70 -1.49
N ALA A 929 -18.15 -33.03 -0.43
CA ALA A 929 -18.96 -32.59 0.72
C ALA A 929 -18.27 -31.41 1.44
N ARG A 930 -19.06 -30.39 1.81
CA ARG A 930 -18.70 -29.22 2.64
C ARG A 930 -18.99 -29.53 4.13
N PRO A 931 -18.56 -28.67 5.08
CA PRO A 931 -18.16 -29.06 6.44
C PRO A 931 -19.33 -29.09 7.43
N VAL A 932 -19.16 -29.81 8.54
CA VAL A 932 -20.04 -29.73 9.71
C VAL A 932 -19.20 -29.70 10.99
N SER A 933 -19.57 -28.74 11.83
CA SER A 933 -19.15 -28.37 13.19
C SER A 933 -19.43 -29.40 14.29
N SER A 934 -18.64 -29.37 15.37
CA SER A 934 -19.03 -29.45 16.81
C SER A 934 -17.74 -29.54 17.64
N SER A 935 -17.37 -28.65 18.56
CA SER A 935 -17.97 -28.07 19.78
C SER A 935 -17.74 -28.89 21.06
N ILE A 936 -17.18 -28.20 22.07
CA ILE A 936 -17.30 -28.36 23.53
C ILE A 936 -16.25 -29.22 24.27
N GLY A 937 -15.66 -28.61 25.32
CA GLY A 937 -15.31 -29.31 26.57
C GLY A 937 -14.02 -28.86 27.25
N GLY A 938 -14.08 -27.90 28.19
CA GLY A 938 -12.92 -27.46 28.99
C GLY A 938 -12.67 -28.27 30.26
N ALA A 939 -11.50 -28.04 30.89
CA ALA A 939 -11.28 -28.05 32.35
C ALA A 939 -9.79 -27.81 32.70
N THR A 940 -9.52 -26.61 33.22
CA THR A 940 -8.81 -26.23 34.47
C THR A 940 -7.78 -27.13 35.19
N VAL A 941 -6.80 -26.44 35.85
CA VAL A 941 -5.97 -26.80 37.04
C VAL A 941 -4.61 -27.49 36.72
N THR A 942 -3.39 -27.13 37.16
CA THR A 942 -2.86 -26.45 38.37
C THR A 942 -1.39 -25.99 38.19
N GLN A 943 -0.99 -24.91 38.86
CA GLN A 943 0.40 -24.64 39.29
C GLN A 943 0.80 -25.52 40.49
N LYS A 944 2.06 -25.98 40.55
CA LYS A 944 2.91 -25.97 41.78
C LYS A 944 4.39 -26.33 41.53
N SER A 945 5.24 -25.31 41.71
CA SER A 945 6.56 -25.24 42.37
C SER A 945 7.35 -26.51 42.76
N VAL A 946 8.68 -26.50 42.50
CA VAL A 946 9.82 -26.73 43.44
C VAL A 946 11.08 -26.09 42.81
N GLN A 947 11.60 -24.94 43.27
CA GLN A 947 12.63 -24.69 44.31
C GLN A 947 14.06 -25.25 44.06
N THR A 948 14.94 -24.33 43.63
CA THR A 948 16.31 -24.02 44.11
C THR A 948 17.31 -25.13 44.50
N ALA A 949 18.51 -25.08 43.89
CA ALA A 949 19.79 -25.23 44.59
C ALA A 949 20.90 -24.41 43.91
N SER A 950 21.59 -23.60 44.70
CA SER A 950 22.70 -22.70 44.34
C SER A 950 24.07 -23.32 44.66
N SER A 951 25.09 -22.98 43.88
CA SER A 951 26.51 -22.87 44.32
C SER A 951 27.24 -21.97 43.29
N ARG A 952 27.49 -20.68 43.52
CA ARG A 952 28.49 -19.96 44.36
C ARG A 952 29.94 -19.98 43.81
N ALA A 953 30.56 -18.79 43.89
CA ALA A 953 31.94 -18.35 43.60
C ALA A 953 32.18 -17.89 42.14
N ASP A 954 32.25 -16.58 41.85
CA ASP A 954 33.37 -15.62 42.08
C ASP A 954 34.55 -15.96 41.13
N GLU A 955 35.25 -15.08 40.42
CA GLU A 955 35.46 -13.63 40.44
C GLU A 955 36.30 -13.28 39.17
N LYS A 956 36.29 -12.00 38.75
CA LYS A 956 37.38 -11.29 38.02
C LYS A 956 37.65 -11.63 36.54
N ASN A 957 37.25 -10.72 35.63
CA ASN A 957 38.19 -9.70 35.11
C ASN A 957 37.50 -8.71 34.16
N THR A 958 37.58 -7.45 34.57
CA THR A 958 37.45 -6.22 33.78
C THR A 958 38.57 -6.09 32.75
N PHE A 959 38.26 -5.66 31.51
CA PHE A 959 39.14 -4.88 30.63
C PHE A 959 38.21 -4.07 29.69
N GLU A 960 37.91 -2.81 30.03
CA GLU A 960 38.58 -1.59 29.52
C GLU A 960 38.88 -1.60 28.01
N TRP A 961 37.99 -0.92 27.28
CA TRP A 961 38.22 -0.39 25.94
C TRP A 961 39.34 0.67 25.98
N LYS A 962 40.34 0.52 25.10
CA LYS A 962 41.14 1.65 24.62
C LYS A 962 41.67 1.41 23.21
N LYS A 963 41.25 2.34 22.34
CA LYS A 963 41.64 2.65 20.96
C LYS A 963 41.14 1.73 19.88
#